data_AF-A0A1G6Y6V7-F1
#
_entry.id   AF-A0A1G6Y6V7-F1
#
_cell.length_a   1.000
_cell.length_b   1.000
_cell.length_c   1.000
_cell.angle_alpha   90.00
_cell.angle_beta   90.00
_cell.angle_gamma   90.00
#
_symmetry.space_group_name_H-M   'P 1'
#
loop_
_entity.id
_entity.type
_entity.pdbx_description
1 polymer ?
#
loop_
_entity_poly.entity_id
_entity_poly.type
_entity_poly.pdbx_seq_one_letter_code
_entity_poly.pdbx_strand_id
1 'polypeptide(L)'
;MPVSFQRVYLESAGYFMPGAPVSNERMDAYIAPLNRMSERIKRRILAENGIRERYYAIDAEGRTVHTNAQLASGAIRHCLQQGAAEISRVSLLASGSSGGDALMPGFANMIQGELAAPPMETLSVHGICAAGVSAIQSAAQGVELGAHRSALAVASEMPSRLFKRSRFAARGYDTDFDSHFLRWMLSDGAGALLLSDGAPALAGAPGVRLRLKWIHQRAFSGDYPVCMQLGLTEDRSRGHLDFGSWGEAEAAGALSLRQDIRLLPHLFDIGIHEYAGLVREGWLDPARVDHFLCHYSSEKFIPVVDGLMHKAGLAIPRERWYSNLAWRGNTGAASIMIMLAEFLQTKTLKPGEQIFCYVPESGRFMAAYMLFEVEEAGAAAAAAPAPVRAEAAAEAPTEVIAPPHDPAAAPEGLGELLTELAAIWHDYRSRVWRTPLVRQIRERRFALADYLNWMENWIPQVREGSKWMREGAASLAEPYQALAALIGVHAGEEQDDFMILFNDYRKAGGSIAVIDALRRNPGGEALNAYLHGLAATRNPIGLLGAIYIIEGTGQRIVPALLPLIKPGLKLPPEAFRFLEYHGHNDENHLNRWLAAVEMAMALDGEGRAARQIVDTARHTAALYLMQFEHVTERMQA
;
A
#
# COMPACT_ATOMS: atom_id res chain seq x y z
N MET A 1 -6.72 11.29 6.71
CA MET A 1 -6.91 12.71 6.34
C MET A 1 -6.12 13.12 5.09
N PRO A 2 -6.83 13.54 4.02
CA PRO A 2 -6.33 14.28 2.86
C PRO A 2 -5.87 15.72 3.19
N VAL A 3 -5.13 16.32 2.25
CA VAL A 3 -4.83 17.76 2.20
C VAL A 3 -5.91 18.44 1.36
N SER A 4 -6.71 19.33 1.96
CA SER A 4 -7.77 20.08 1.28
C SER A 4 -7.30 21.40 0.68
N PHE A 5 -7.87 21.79 -0.45
CA PHE A 5 -7.63 23.05 -1.14
C PHE A 5 -8.96 23.77 -1.44
N GLN A 6 -8.94 25.10 -1.30
CA GLN A 6 -10.12 25.97 -1.41
C GLN A 6 -9.95 26.99 -2.55
N ARG A 7 -8.72 27.44 -2.81
CA ARG A 7 -8.42 28.48 -3.81
C ARG A 7 -7.58 28.03 -5.00
N VAL A 8 -7.19 26.75 -5.04
CA VAL A 8 -6.31 26.19 -6.08
C VAL A 8 -7.14 25.69 -7.27
N TYR A 9 -6.92 26.31 -8.43
CA TYR A 9 -7.55 25.92 -9.69
C TYR A 9 -6.52 25.43 -10.69
N LEU A 10 -6.91 24.47 -11.53
CA LEU A 10 -6.17 24.09 -12.72
C LEU A 10 -6.53 25.06 -13.85
N GLU A 11 -5.56 25.86 -14.27
CA GLU A 11 -5.69 26.85 -15.35
C GLU A 11 -5.54 26.19 -16.72
N SER A 12 -4.51 25.34 -16.86
CA SER A 12 -4.25 24.56 -18.07
C SER A 12 -3.46 23.29 -17.78
N ALA A 13 -3.49 22.36 -18.72
CA ALA A 13 -2.75 21.10 -18.69
C ALA A 13 -2.11 20.85 -20.07
N GLY A 14 -0.94 20.22 -20.08
CA GLY A 14 -0.20 19.89 -21.29
C GLY A 14 0.60 18.62 -21.14
N TYR A 15 1.01 18.06 -22.28
CA TYR A 15 1.84 16.86 -22.34
C TYR A 15 2.79 16.87 -23.54
N PHE A 16 3.83 16.05 -23.48
CA PHE A 16 4.77 15.85 -24.57
C PHE A 16 5.15 14.38 -24.68
N MET A 17 4.98 13.83 -25.89
CA MET A 17 5.36 12.47 -26.23
C MET A 17 6.51 12.53 -27.24
N PRO A 18 7.67 11.89 -26.98
CA PRO A 18 8.83 11.99 -27.88
C PRO A 18 8.64 11.19 -29.18
N GLY A 19 8.84 11.88 -30.31
CA GLY A 19 8.83 11.27 -31.64
C GLY A 19 7.45 10.77 -32.09
N ALA A 20 7.45 9.85 -33.06
CA ALA A 20 6.24 9.21 -33.56
C ALA A 20 5.84 8.00 -32.67
N PRO A 21 4.55 7.61 -32.65
CA PRO A 21 4.12 6.40 -31.94
C PRO A 21 4.87 5.15 -32.41
N VAL A 22 5.25 4.33 -31.44
CA VAL A 22 5.99 3.07 -31.62
C VAL A 22 5.07 1.91 -31.24
N SER A 23 4.71 1.08 -32.20
CA SER A 23 3.86 -0.10 -31.99
C SER A 23 4.63 -1.27 -31.36
N ASN A 24 3.89 -2.29 -30.91
CA ASN A 24 4.42 -3.56 -30.39
C ASN A 24 5.45 -4.24 -31.31
N GLU A 25 5.25 -4.13 -32.62
CA GLU A 25 6.10 -4.71 -33.66
C GLU A 25 7.38 -3.89 -33.84
N ARG A 26 7.27 -2.56 -33.76
CA ARG A 26 8.39 -1.62 -34.01
C ARG A 26 9.30 -1.39 -32.81
N MET A 27 8.87 -1.71 -31.59
CA MET A 27 9.64 -1.41 -30.37
C MET A 27 11.02 -2.09 -30.30
N ASP A 28 11.22 -3.21 -31.01
CA ASP A 28 12.51 -3.93 -31.00
C ASP A 28 13.61 -3.14 -31.72
N ALA A 29 13.27 -2.19 -32.58
CA ALA A 29 14.22 -1.25 -33.15
C ALA A 29 14.89 -0.36 -32.08
N TYR A 30 14.22 -0.09 -30.95
CA TYR A 30 14.70 0.79 -29.90
C TYR A 30 15.24 0.01 -28.69
N ILE A 31 14.55 -1.06 -28.29
CA ILE A 31 14.85 -1.84 -27.08
C ILE A 31 14.82 -3.35 -27.34
N ALA A 32 15.55 -3.79 -28.36
CA ALA A 32 15.66 -5.18 -28.81
C ALA A 32 15.70 -6.23 -27.66
N PRO A 33 15.10 -7.41 -27.85
CA PRO A 33 15.22 -8.54 -26.92
C PRO A 33 16.69 -8.89 -26.63
N LEU A 34 16.99 -9.24 -25.39
CA LEU A 34 18.37 -9.54 -25.00
C LEU A 34 18.82 -10.91 -25.55
N ASN A 35 17.91 -11.89 -25.47
CA ASN A 35 18.08 -13.30 -25.78
C ASN A 35 16.71 -13.97 -26.10
N ARG A 36 16.68 -15.28 -26.39
CA ARG A 36 15.45 -16.03 -26.71
C ARG A 36 14.40 -16.07 -25.60
N MET A 37 14.79 -15.95 -24.32
CA MET A 37 13.84 -15.88 -23.20
C MET A 37 13.16 -14.51 -23.19
N SER A 38 13.93 -13.45 -23.40
CA SER A 38 13.47 -12.07 -23.52
C SER A 38 12.32 -11.91 -24.53
N GLU A 39 12.39 -12.61 -25.68
CA GLU A 39 11.32 -12.60 -26.70
C GLU A 39 10.02 -13.27 -26.23
N ARG A 40 10.13 -14.39 -25.49
CA ARG A 40 8.98 -15.10 -24.93
C ARG A 40 8.28 -14.26 -23.88
N ILE A 41 9.06 -13.62 -23.01
CA ILE A 41 8.59 -12.71 -21.96
C ILE A 41 7.90 -11.49 -22.61
N LYS A 42 8.51 -10.86 -23.63
CA LYS A 42 7.90 -9.78 -24.41
C LYS A 42 6.51 -10.16 -24.92
N ARG A 43 6.39 -11.27 -25.65
CA ARG A 43 5.10 -11.71 -26.24
C ARG A 43 4.00 -11.91 -25.20
N ARG A 44 4.34 -12.49 -24.04
CA ARG A 44 3.38 -12.68 -22.94
C ARG A 44 2.92 -11.34 -22.35
N ILE A 45 3.85 -10.44 -22.03
CA ILE A 45 3.50 -9.18 -21.36
C ILE A 45 2.67 -8.27 -22.26
N LEU A 46 3.02 -8.15 -23.55
CA LEU A 46 2.25 -7.34 -24.49
C LEU A 46 0.85 -7.90 -24.79
N ALA A 47 0.65 -9.21 -24.64
CA ALA A 47 -0.66 -9.83 -24.74
C ALA A 47 -1.55 -9.59 -23.50
N GLU A 48 -0.93 -9.32 -22.34
CA GLU A 48 -1.64 -9.11 -21.07
C GLU A 48 -1.79 -7.62 -20.69
N ASN A 49 -0.90 -6.72 -21.14
CA ASN A 49 -0.84 -5.34 -20.64
C ASN A 49 -1.73 -4.32 -21.36
N GLY A 50 -2.27 -4.67 -22.54
CA GLY A 50 -3.16 -3.82 -23.32
C GLY A 50 -2.50 -2.64 -24.05
N ILE A 51 -1.19 -2.46 -23.90
CA ILE A 51 -0.46 -1.36 -24.52
C ILE A 51 -0.24 -1.65 -26.02
N ARG A 52 -0.73 -0.77 -26.90
CA ARG A 52 -0.63 -0.91 -28.36
C ARG A 52 0.46 -0.03 -28.94
N GLU A 53 0.58 1.19 -28.42
CA GLU A 53 1.59 2.19 -28.81
C GLU A 53 2.35 2.72 -27.59
N ARG A 54 3.53 3.29 -27.82
CA ARG A 54 4.33 4.03 -26.83
C ARG A 54 5.31 4.95 -27.53
N TYR A 55 6.13 5.65 -26.74
CA TYR A 55 7.07 6.64 -27.23
C TYR A 55 8.43 6.47 -26.56
N TYR A 56 9.49 6.79 -27.30
CA TYR A 56 10.87 6.70 -26.83
C TYR A 56 11.64 7.95 -27.28
N ALA A 57 12.36 8.56 -26.34
CA ALA A 57 13.27 9.68 -26.56
C ALA A 57 14.70 9.21 -26.94
N ILE A 58 14.79 8.00 -27.50
CA ILE A 58 15.99 7.45 -28.13
C ILE A 58 15.69 7.06 -29.59
N ASP A 59 16.69 7.06 -30.45
CA ASP A 59 16.59 6.49 -31.80
C ASP A 59 16.87 4.98 -31.83
N ALA A 60 16.85 4.38 -33.03
CA ALA A 60 17.09 2.94 -33.23
C ALA A 60 18.56 2.53 -32.97
N GLU A 61 19.49 3.48 -33.00
CA GLU A 61 20.88 3.27 -32.60
C GLU A 61 21.07 3.41 -31.08
N GLY A 62 20.00 3.73 -30.34
CA GLY A 62 20.02 3.96 -28.91
C GLY A 62 20.68 5.28 -28.51
N ARG A 63 20.79 6.27 -29.40
CA ARG A 63 21.23 7.63 -29.07
C ARG A 63 20.03 8.40 -28.51
N THR A 64 20.28 9.26 -27.53
CA THR A 64 19.26 10.13 -26.93
C THR A 64 18.89 11.24 -27.92
N VAL A 65 17.60 11.34 -28.29
CA VAL A 65 17.07 12.41 -29.17
C VAL A 65 16.37 13.53 -28.39
N HIS A 66 15.92 13.26 -27.17
CA HIS A 66 15.49 14.28 -26.21
C HIS A 66 16.06 14.00 -24.81
N THR A 67 16.54 15.02 -24.11
CA THR A 67 16.85 14.91 -22.67
C THR A 67 15.56 14.75 -21.86
N ASN A 68 15.61 14.25 -20.61
CA ASN A 68 14.39 14.17 -19.78
C ASN A 68 13.92 15.61 -19.44
N ALA A 69 14.85 16.55 -19.25
CA ALA A 69 14.56 17.98 -19.11
C ALA A 69 13.87 18.56 -20.37
N GLN A 70 14.20 18.10 -21.57
CA GLN A 70 13.50 18.48 -22.81
C GLN A 70 12.09 17.93 -22.90
N LEU A 71 11.84 16.70 -22.44
CA LEU A 71 10.47 16.14 -22.38
C LEU A 71 9.60 17.00 -21.44
N ALA A 72 10.07 17.23 -20.23
CA ALA A 72 9.42 18.11 -19.25
C ALA A 72 9.19 19.53 -19.81
N SER A 73 10.21 20.12 -20.44
CA SER A 73 10.13 21.45 -21.05
C SER A 73 9.11 21.50 -22.21
N GLY A 74 9.01 20.43 -23.01
CA GLY A 74 8.00 20.30 -24.04
C GLY A 74 6.58 20.27 -23.46
N ALA A 75 6.36 19.50 -22.39
CA ALA A 75 5.06 19.43 -21.71
C ALA A 75 4.67 20.77 -21.07
N ILE A 76 5.63 21.47 -20.46
CA ILE A 76 5.42 22.82 -19.90
C ILE A 76 5.08 23.83 -21.00
N ARG A 77 5.83 23.86 -22.11
CA ARG A 77 5.54 24.76 -23.24
C ARG A 77 4.15 24.51 -23.80
N HIS A 78 3.73 23.25 -23.95
CA HIS A 78 2.37 22.90 -24.36
C HIS A 78 1.32 23.35 -23.32
N CYS A 79 1.55 23.11 -22.03
CA CYS A 79 0.65 23.54 -20.95
C CYS A 79 0.45 25.06 -20.92
N LEU A 80 1.53 25.82 -21.05
CA LEU A 80 1.51 27.30 -21.13
C LEU A 80 0.80 27.79 -22.40
N GLN A 81 1.01 27.15 -23.55
CA GLN A 81 0.33 27.47 -24.80
C GLN A 81 -1.19 27.25 -24.70
N GLN A 82 -1.65 26.17 -24.08
CA GLN A 82 -3.09 25.93 -23.84
C GLN A 82 -3.72 27.03 -22.99
N GLY A 83 -3.02 27.49 -21.94
CA GLY A 83 -3.49 28.56 -21.04
C GLY A 83 -3.28 29.99 -21.54
N ALA A 84 -2.66 30.19 -22.71
CA ALA A 84 -2.13 31.50 -23.15
C ALA A 84 -1.31 32.20 -22.04
N ALA A 85 -0.49 31.41 -21.33
CA ALA A 85 0.24 31.82 -20.14
C ALA A 85 1.74 32.02 -20.41
N GLU A 86 2.30 33.09 -19.88
CA GLU A 86 3.74 33.37 -19.94
C GLU A 86 4.47 32.72 -18.76
N ILE A 87 5.62 32.08 -19.01
CA ILE A 87 6.45 31.44 -17.96
C ILE A 87 6.85 32.41 -16.84
N SER A 88 6.93 33.71 -17.13
CA SER A 88 7.22 34.78 -16.17
C SER A 88 6.16 34.99 -15.08
N ARG A 89 4.95 34.41 -15.22
CA ARG A 89 3.96 34.41 -14.12
C ARG A 89 4.23 33.33 -13.07
N VAL A 90 5.01 32.31 -13.42
CA VAL A 90 5.24 31.13 -12.59
C VAL A 90 6.35 31.42 -11.58
N SER A 91 6.04 31.24 -10.30
CA SER A 91 6.97 31.52 -9.19
C SER A 91 7.47 30.26 -8.47
N LEU A 92 6.91 29.10 -8.80
CA LEU A 92 7.31 27.78 -8.31
C LEU A 92 7.22 26.75 -9.44
N LEU A 93 8.26 25.94 -9.61
CA LEU A 93 8.27 24.76 -10.49
C LEU A 93 8.58 23.50 -9.67
N ALA A 94 7.56 22.67 -9.47
CA ALA A 94 7.66 21.37 -8.80
C ALA A 94 7.73 20.23 -9.84
N SER A 95 8.78 19.41 -9.78
CA SER A 95 8.98 18.26 -10.68
C SER A 95 8.86 16.92 -9.97
N GLY A 96 8.14 15.94 -10.52
CA GLY A 96 8.11 14.55 -10.05
C GLY A 96 8.68 13.57 -11.06
N SER A 97 9.66 12.74 -10.68
CA SER A 97 10.32 11.81 -11.63
C SER A 97 11.12 10.69 -10.94
N SER A 98 11.23 9.54 -11.61
CA SER A 98 12.19 8.47 -11.28
C SER A 98 13.65 8.83 -11.53
N GLY A 99 13.94 9.94 -12.21
CA GLY A 99 15.31 10.46 -12.35
C GLY A 99 15.45 11.50 -13.46
N GLY A 100 16.22 12.55 -13.19
CA GLY A 100 16.62 13.52 -14.20
C GLY A 100 17.74 13.01 -15.12
N ASP A 101 18.22 13.89 -15.99
CA ASP A 101 19.41 13.62 -16.82
C ASP A 101 20.71 13.50 -16.02
N ALA A 102 20.73 14.08 -14.82
CA ALA A 102 21.82 14.05 -13.86
C ALA A 102 21.30 13.61 -12.49
N LEU A 103 22.19 13.06 -11.65
CA LEU A 103 21.88 12.69 -10.26
C LEU A 103 21.72 13.91 -9.34
N MET A 104 22.39 15.01 -9.68
CA MET A 104 22.33 16.32 -9.03
C MET A 104 22.70 17.41 -10.05
N PRO A 105 22.16 18.64 -9.97
CA PRO A 105 21.21 19.16 -8.99
C PRO A 105 19.80 18.57 -9.16
N GLY A 106 18.82 19.08 -8.41
CA GLY A 106 17.42 18.67 -8.53
C GLY A 106 16.89 18.82 -9.96
N PHE A 107 16.05 17.88 -10.40
CA PHE A 107 15.54 17.84 -11.77
C PHE A 107 14.77 19.11 -12.15
N ALA A 108 14.05 19.73 -11.20
CA ALA A 108 13.41 21.03 -11.38
C ALA A 108 14.40 22.15 -11.82
N ASN A 109 15.63 22.17 -11.30
CA ASN A 109 16.65 23.12 -11.72
C ASN A 109 17.13 22.85 -13.15
N MET A 110 17.24 21.58 -13.54
CA MET A 110 17.58 21.19 -14.91
C MET A 110 16.50 21.63 -15.90
N ILE A 111 15.23 21.51 -15.53
CA ILE A 111 14.07 21.95 -16.34
C ILE A 111 14.03 23.48 -16.44
N GLN A 112 14.24 24.21 -15.34
CA GLN A 112 14.32 25.67 -15.36
C GLN A 112 15.43 26.16 -16.30
N GLY A 113 16.60 25.49 -16.28
CA GLY A 113 17.74 25.76 -17.17
C GLY A 113 17.42 25.50 -18.65
N GLU A 114 16.82 24.34 -18.98
CA GLU A 114 16.41 23.99 -20.36
C GLU A 114 15.34 24.94 -20.92
N LEU A 115 14.46 25.46 -20.06
CA LEU A 115 13.49 26.49 -20.42
C LEU A 115 14.10 27.89 -20.57
N ALA A 116 15.32 28.12 -20.07
CA ALA A 116 15.86 29.45 -19.80
C ALA A 116 14.87 30.35 -19.04
N ALA A 117 14.14 29.75 -18.09
CA ALA A 117 13.06 30.43 -17.37
C ALA A 117 13.60 31.46 -16.36
N PRO A 118 12.80 32.48 -15.99
CA PRO A 118 13.16 33.45 -14.96
C PRO A 118 13.50 32.79 -13.59
N PRO A 119 14.14 33.54 -12.67
CA PRO A 119 14.30 33.10 -11.29
C PRO A 119 12.94 32.76 -10.65
N MET A 120 12.83 31.55 -10.11
CA MET A 120 11.64 31.00 -9.45
C MET A 120 12.09 29.97 -8.40
N GLU A 121 11.19 29.60 -7.50
CA GLU A 121 11.41 28.47 -6.61
C GLU A 121 11.36 27.14 -7.39
N THR A 122 12.20 26.18 -7.01
CA THR A 122 12.28 24.86 -7.66
C THR A 122 12.23 23.75 -6.63
N LEU A 123 11.35 22.76 -6.82
CA LEU A 123 11.21 21.61 -5.94
C LEU A 123 11.27 20.31 -6.75
N SER A 124 12.09 19.35 -6.32
CA SER A 124 12.25 18.06 -7.00
C SER A 124 11.80 16.91 -6.11
N VAL A 125 10.70 16.26 -6.46
CA VAL A 125 10.29 14.98 -5.87
C VAL A 125 10.90 13.84 -6.68
N HIS A 126 11.70 13.02 -6.00
CA HIS A 126 12.23 11.76 -6.53
C HIS A 126 11.41 10.59 -5.99
N GLY A 127 10.93 9.72 -6.86
CA GLY A 127 10.03 8.59 -6.57
C GLY A 127 9.61 7.92 -7.88
N ILE A 128 8.54 7.12 -7.90
CA ILE A 128 8.05 6.49 -9.14
C ILE A 128 6.69 7.10 -9.53
N CYS A 129 5.63 6.31 -9.73
CA CYS A 129 4.38 6.77 -10.31
C CYS A 129 3.67 7.87 -9.50
N ALA A 130 3.78 7.87 -8.17
CA ALA A 130 3.14 8.85 -7.29
C ALA A 130 3.96 10.14 -7.14
N ALA A 131 5.23 10.17 -7.55
CA ALA A 131 6.06 11.37 -7.51
C ALA A 131 5.44 12.55 -8.29
N GLY A 132 4.73 12.27 -9.38
CA GLY A 132 3.94 13.26 -10.12
C GLY A 132 2.83 13.88 -9.27
N VAL A 133 2.09 13.08 -8.50
CA VAL A 133 1.03 13.59 -7.60
C VAL A 133 1.62 14.41 -6.45
N SER A 134 2.78 14.01 -5.93
CA SER A 134 3.49 14.80 -4.91
C SER A 134 3.98 16.15 -5.44
N ALA A 135 4.42 16.23 -6.71
CA ALA A 135 4.72 17.52 -7.34
C ALA A 135 3.46 18.41 -7.49
N ILE A 136 2.30 17.84 -7.85
CA ILE A 136 1.01 18.56 -7.87
C ILE A 136 0.67 19.07 -6.47
N GLN A 137 0.80 18.23 -5.44
CA GLN A 137 0.51 18.61 -4.06
C GLN A 137 1.42 19.75 -3.57
N SER A 138 2.72 19.70 -3.86
CA SER A 138 3.65 20.78 -3.49
C SER A 138 3.30 22.10 -4.18
N ALA A 139 3.01 22.08 -5.49
CA ALA A 139 2.57 23.27 -6.23
C ALA A 139 1.24 23.82 -5.68
N ALA A 140 0.26 22.94 -5.43
CA ALA A 140 -1.04 23.30 -4.87
C ALA A 140 -0.92 23.89 -3.45
N GLN A 141 -0.06 23.34 -2.59
CA GLN A 141 0.20 23.86 -1.25
C GLN A 141 0.84 25.25 -1.30
N GLY A 142 1.80 25.48 -2.22
CA GLY A 142 2.38 26.80 -2.44
C GLY A 142 1.36 27.87 -2.84
N VAL A 143 0.36 27.48 -3.64
CA VAL A 143 -0.76 28.35 -4.04
C VAL A 143 -1.78 28.57 -2.91
N GLU A 144 -2.18 27.51 -2.20
CA GLU A 144 -3.17 27.62 -1.11
C GLU A 144 -2.65 28.41 0.10
N LEU A 145 -1.35 28.31 0.39
CA LEU A 145 -0.68 29.13 1.42
C LEU A 145 -0.51 30.60 1.00
N GLY A 146 -0.76 30.95 -0.27
CA GLY A 146 -0.59 32.30 -0.81
C GLY A 146 0.87 32.73 -1.02
N ALA A 147 1.82 31.80 -0.95
CA ALA A 147 3.23 32.06 -1.25
C ALA A 147 3.46 32.26 -2.76
N HIS A 148 2.66 31.59 -3.59
CA HIS A 148 2.72 31.65 -5.05
C HIS A 148 1.33 31.93 -5.63
N ARG A 149 1.21 32.89 -6.54
CA ARG A 149 -0.04 33.08 -7.31
C ARG A 149 -0.22 32.04 -8.41
N SER A 150 0.90 31.56 -8.96
CA SER A 150 0.93 30.56 -10.02
C SER A 150 2.16 29.67 -9.88
N ALA A 151 1.92 28.37 -10.00
CA ALA A 151 2.91 27.30 -9.86
C ALA A 151 2.73 26.24 -10.94
N LEU A 152 3.84 25.72 -11.46
CA LEU A 152 3.85 24.58 -12.37
C LEU A 152 4.13 23.30 -11.59
N ALA A 153 3.32 22.28 -11.83
CA ALA A 153 3.65 20.90 -11.51
C ALA A 153 3.97 20.15 -12.82
N VAL A 154 5.11 19.47 -12.88
CA VAL A 154 5.55 18.70 -14.06
C VAL A 154 6.00 17.31 -13.64
N ALA A 155 5.71 16.31 -14.46
CA ALA A 155 6.24 14.96 -14.30
C ALA A 155 6.76 14.44 -15.63
N SER A 156 7.91 13.78 -15.61
CA SER A 156 8.60 13.36 -16.83
C SER A 156 9.43 12.11 -16.60
N GLU A 157 9.23 11.12 -17.47
CA GLU A 157 9.86 9.81 -17.40
C GLU A 157 10.62 9.50 -18.69
N MET A 158 11.83 8.92 -18.55
CA MET A 158 12.63 8.44 -19.68
C MET A 158 13.33 7.09 -19.42
N PRO A 159 12.59 6.03 -19.04
CA PRO A 159 13.14 4.71 -18.73
C PRO A 159 13.80 4.02 -19.93
N SER A 160 13.54 4.44 -21.18
CA SER A 160 14.16 3.87 -22.39
C SER A 160 15.69 3.78 -22.31
N ARG A 161 16.35 4.72 -21.63
CA ARG A 161 17.81 4.72 -21.43
C ARG A 161 18.31 3.48 -20.70
N LEU A 162 17.52 3.01 -19.74
CA LEU A 162 17.80 1.83 -18.92
C LEU A 162 17.52 0.53 -19.70
N PHE A 163 16.65 0.59 -20.72
CA PHE A 163 16.21 -0.57 -21.49
C PHE A 163 17.04 -0.87 -22.74
N LYS A 164 17.93 0.03 -23.15
CA LYS A 164 18.87 -0.19 -24.27
C LYS A 164 19.61 -1.52 -24.11
N ARG A 165 19.67 -2.33 -25.18
CA ARG A 165 20.31 -3.66 -25.15
C ARG A 165 21.77 -3.62 -24.68
N SER A 166 22.48 -2.52 -24.93
CA SER A 166 23.85 -2.28 -24.47
C SER A 166 24.01 -2.28 -22.95
N ARG A 167 22.99 -1.88 -22.17
CA ARG A 167 23.00 -1.88 -20.69
C ARG A 167 23.08 -3.29 -20.06
N PHE A 168 22.88 -4.32 -20.87
CA PHE A 168 22.92 -5.72 -20.44
C PHE A 168 24.16 -6.47 -20.97
N ALA A 169 25.05 -5.79 -21.71
CA ALA A 169 26.24 -6.41 -22.30
C ALA A 169 27.22 -6.93 -21.23
N ALA A 170 27.37 -6.21 -20.11
CA ALA A 170 28.21 -6.62 -18.99
C ALA A 170 27.75 -7.91 -18.29
N ARG A 171 26.46 -8.26 -18.40
CA ARG A 171 25.87 -9.54 -17.93
C ARG A 171 25.72 -10.57 -19.06
N GLY A 172 26.42 -10.41 -20.18
CA GLY A 172 26.31 -11.34 -21.32
C GLY A 172 24.93 -11.37 -22.00
N TYR A 173 24.14 -10.31 -21.84
CA TYR A 173 22.72 -10.23 -22.24
C TYR A 173 21.80 -11.21 -21.51
N ASP A 174 22.17 -11.61 -20.30
CA ASP A 174 21.32 -12.36 -19.36
C ASP A 174 20.89 -11.49 -18.18
N THR A 175 19.67 -11.71 -17.69
CA THR A 175 19.11 -10.97 -16.56
C THR A 175 17.86 -11.67 -16.01
N ASP A 176 17.53 -11.36 -14.75
CA ASP A 176 16.33 -11.82 -14.07
C ASP A 176 15.01 -11.43 -14.77
N PHE A 177 13.95 -12.20 -14.48
CA PHE A 177 12.62 -11.98 -15.04
C PHE A 177 12.08 -10.57 -14.73
N ASP A 178 12.32 -10.08 -13.52
CA ASP A 178 11.84 -8.79 -13.04
C ASP A 178 12.44 -7.61 -13.84
N SER A 179 13.71 -7.72 -14.24
CA SER A 179 14.39 -6.81 -15.16
C SER A 179 13.87 -6.93 -16.59
N HIS A 180 13.52 -8.14 -17.04
CA HIS A 180 12.89 -8.33 -18.34
C HIS A 180 11.49 -7.71 -18.39
N PHE A 181 10.71 -7.79 -17.30
CA PHE A 181 9.31 -7.39 -17.25
C PHE A 181 9.11 -5.91 -17.61
N LEU A 182 9.81 -5.01 -16.93
CA LEU A 182 9.60 -3.56 -17.07
C LEU A 182 9.95 -3.01 -18.46
N ARG A 183 10.88 -3.64 -19.19
CA ARG A 183 11.26 -3.25 -20.55
C ARG A 183 10.08 -3.24 -21.53
N TRP A 184 9.06 -4.07 -21.27
CA TRP A 184 7.87 -4.19 -22.12
C TRP A 184 6.66 -3.44 -21.57
N MET A 185 6.81 -2.80 -20.41
CA MET A 185 5.77 -2.03 -19.73
C MET A 185 5.98 -0.53 -19.90
N LEU A 186 7.15 -0.03 -19.48
CA LEU A 186 7.38 1.40 -19.33
C LEU A 186 7.86 2.06 -20.64
N SER A 187 7.55 3.35 -20.76
CA SER A 187 7.88 4.20 -21.91
C SER A 187 8.10 5.65 -21.50
N ASP A 188 8.57 6.46 -22.45
CA ASP A 188 8.97 7.84 -22.20
C ASP A 188 7.81 8.81 -22.45
N GLY A 189 7.76 9.90 -21.66
CA GLY A 189 6.77 10.96 -21.84
C GLY A 189 6.74 11.93 -20.66
N ALA A 190 6.12 13.09 -20.88
CA ALA A 190 5.97 14.13 -19.87
C ALA A 190 4.57 14.73 -19.85
N GLY A 191 4.13 15.15 -18.67
CA GLY A 191 2.90 15.92 -18.45
C GLY A 191 3.18 17.12 -17.53
N ALA A 192 2.38 18.18 -17.68
CA ALA A 192 2.49 19.40 -16.88
C ALA A 192 1.11 20.01 -16.60
N LEU A 193 0.95 20.58 -15.42
CA LEU A 193 -0.25 21.26 -14.94
C LEU A 193 0.13 22.66 -14.44
N LEU A 194 -0.64 23.68 -14.84
CA LEU A 194 -0.53 25.05 -14.33
C LEU A 194 -1.62 25.29 -13.27
N LEU A 195 -1.20 25.54 -12.04
CA LEU A 195 -2.08 25.82 -10.92
C LEU A 195 -2.01 27.30 -10.52
N SER A 196 -3.14 27.92 -10.18
CA SER A 196 -3.19 29.33 -9.78
C SER A 196 -4.25 29.64 -8.70
N ASP A 197 -4.07 30.79 -8.02
CA ASP A 197 -5.02 31.35 -7.06
C ASP A 197 -6.08 32.20 -7.78
N GLY A 198 -7.36 31.99 -7.46
CA GLY A 198 -8.44 32.85 -7.98
C GLY A 198 -8.68 32.72 -9.49
N ALA A 199 -9.36 31.62 -9.87
CA ALA A 199 -9.65 31.17 -11.22
C ALA A 199 -9.80 32.23 -12.34
N PRO A 200 -8.90 32.22 -13.35
CA PRO A 200 -9.32 32.27 -14.75
C PRO A 200 -10.21 31.06 -15.09
N ALA A 201 -10.93 31.12 -16.21
CA ALA A 201 -11.61 29.94 -16.75
C ALA A 201 -10.59 28.90 -17.25
N LEU A 202 -10.99 27.62 -17.25
CA LEU A 202 -10.15 26.53 -17.73
C LEU A 202 -9.83 26.70 -19.22
N ALA A 203 -8.56 26.50 -19.59
CA ALA A 203 -8.10 26.50 -20.97
C ALA A 203 -8.98 25.64 -21.89
N GLY A 204 -9.49 26.22 -22.97
CA GLY A 204 -10.39 25.55 -23.92
C GLY A 204 -11.86 25.41 -23.47
N ALA A 205 -12.19 25.73 -22.22
CA ALA A 205 -13.53 25.57 -21.64
C ALA A 205 -13.97 26.83 -20.85
N PRO A 206 -14.22 27.97 -21.51
CA PRO A 206 -14.39 29.28 -20.86
C PRO A 206 -15.59 29.42 -19.92
N GLY A 207 -16.55 28.49 -19.97
CA GLY A 207 -17.71 28.46 -19.06
C GLY A 207 -17.45 27.77 -17.72
N VAL A 208 -16.29 27.14 -17.52
CA VAL A 208 -15.97 26.40 -16.30
C VAL A 208 -14.59 26.74 -15.74
N ARG A 209 -14.39 26.43 -14.46
CA ARG A 209 -13.09 26.36 -13.79
C ARG A 209 -12.97 25.00 -13.11
N LEU A 210 -11.76 24.47 -12.98
CA LEU A 210 -11.54 23.18 -12.33
C LEU A 210 -10.81 23.37 -11.01
N ARG A 211 -11.53 23.27 -9.88
CA ARG A 211 -10.92 23.37 -8.55
C ARG A 211 -10.34 22.02 -8.15
N LEU A 212 -9.10 22.02 -7.66
CA LEU A 212 -8.58 20.88 -6.91
C LEU A 212 -9.24 20.91 -5.52
N LYS A 213 -10.01 19.89 -5.14
CA LYS A 213 -10.66 19.84 -3.80
C LYS A 213 -9.68 19.36 -2.73
N TRP A 214 -8.98 18.27 -3.03
CA TRP A 214 -8.04 17.64 -2.12
C TRP A 214 -7.08 16.70 -2.85
N ILE A 215 -5.95 16.43 -2.21
CA ILE A 215 -5.04 15.34 -2.54
C ILE A 215 -4.87 14.48 -1.29
N HIS A 216 -4.92 13.16 -1.45
CA HIS A 216 -4.57 12.20 -0.42
C HIS A 216 -3.44 11.32 -0.91
N GLN A 217 -2.44 11.07 -0.07
CA GLN A 217 -1.38 10.13 -0.38
C GLN A 217 -0.88 9.43 0.89
N ARG A 218 -0.61 8.13 0.78
CA ARG A 218 -0.10 7.28 1.86
C ARG A 218 0.92 6.29 1.32
N ALA A 219 2.02 6.16 2.04
CA ALA A 219 3.06 5.17 1.76
C ALA A 219 3.01 4.08 2.82
N PHE A 220 3.06 2.84 2.37
CA PHE A 220 3.10 1.61 3.15
C PHE A 220 4.52 1.02 3.14
N SER A 221 5.51 1.90 2.93
CA SER A 221 6.94 1.60 2.87
C SER A 221 7.48 0.98 4.15
N GLY A 222 6.82 1.25 5.28
CA GLY A 222 7.01 0.47 6.49
C GLY A 222 6.66 -0.99 6.22
N ASP A 223 5.38 -1.26 5.99
CA ASP A 223 4.75 -2.58 5.92
C ASP A 223 5.33 -3.52 4.88
N TYR A 224 5.74 -2.99 3.73
CA TYR A 224 6.16 -3.81 2.60
C TYR A 224 7.65 -3.65 2.24
N PRO A 225 8.29 -4.71 1.70
CA PRO A 225 9.61 -4.60 1.09
C PRO A 225 9.57 -3.73 -0.17
N VAL A 226 10.75 -3.25 -0.60
CA VAL A 226 10.94 -2.64 -1.93
C VAL A 226 10.36 -3.57 -2.99
N CYS A 227 9.66 -3.04 -3.98
CA CYS A 227 8.90 -3.82 -4.95
C CYS A 227 9.34 -3.47 -6.38
N MET A 228 9.48 -2.17 -6.71
CA MET A 228 10.18 -1.69 -7.91
C MET A 228 11.45 -0.92 -7.54
N GLN A 229 12.58 -1.19 -8.19
CA GLN A 229 13.87 -0.61 -7.82
C GLN A 229 14.86 -0.45 -8.99
N LEU A 230 15.73 0.55 -8.84
CA LEU A 230 17.01 0.70 -9.54
C LEU A 230 18.07 1.05 -8.50
N GLY A 231 19.29 0.52 -8.64
CA GLY A 231 20.42 0.87 -7.79
C GLY A 231 20.73 -0.12 -6.66
N LEU A 232 20.02 -1.25 -6.58
CA LEU A 232 20.33 -2.40 -5.70
C LEU A 232 20.58 -3.67 -6.53
N THR A 233 21.42 -4.57 -6.03
CA THR A 233 21.57 -5.93 -6.58
C THR A 233 20.25 -6.72 -6.59
N GLU A 234 20.21 -7.83 -7.33
CA GLU A 234 19.02 -8.68 -7.49
C GLU A 234 18.51 -9.24 -6.15
N ASP A 235 19.44 -9.68 -5.29
CA ASP A 235 19.20 -10.11 -3.91
C ASP A 235 19.02 -8.95 -2.91
N ARG A 236 19.18 -7.70 -3.39
CA ARG A 236 19.08 -6.44 -2.65
C ARG A 236 20.09 -6.29 -1.50
N SER A 237 21.16 -7.08 -1.49
CA SER A 237 22.17 -7.07 -0.43
C SER A 237 23.18 -5.91 -0.53
N ARG A 238 23.34 -5.31 -1.73
CA ARG A 238 24.35 -4.29 -2.00
C ARG A 238 23.82 -3.16 -2.89
N GLY A 239 24.15 -1.92 -2.56
CA GLY A 239 23.84 -0.74 -3.35
C GLY A 239 24.87 -0.45 -4.44
N HIS A 240 24.45 0.23 -5.50
CA HIS A 240 25.28 0.57 -6.66
C HIS A 240 26.49 1.48 -6.33
N LEU A 241 26.45 2.20 -5.20
CA LEU A 241 27.57 3.02 -4.70
C LEU A 241 28.56 2.23 -3.83
N ASP A 242 28.23 1.00 -3.43
CA ASP A 242 29.13 0.15 -2.65
C ASP A 242 30.17 -0.57 -3.53
N PHE A 243 30.10 -0.42 -4.86
CA PHE A 243 31.01 -0.99 -5.84
C PHE A 243 32.18 -0.04 -6.15
N GLY A 244 33.33 -0.59 -6.59
CA GLY A 244 34.50 0.22 -6.94
C GLY A 244 34.26 1.10 -8.18
N SER A 245 33.29 0.74 -9.01
CA SER A 245 32.82 1.55 -10.14
C SER A 245 31.38 1.24 -10.50
N TRP A 246 30.70 2.14 -11.23
CA TRP A 246 29.39 1.84 -11.82
C TRP A 246 29.45 0.74 -12.89
N GLY A 247 30.62 0.47 -13.49
CA GLY A 247 30.81 -0.66 -14.41
C GLY A 247 30.71 -2.01 -13.67
N GLU A 248 31.29 -2.10 -12.48
CA GLU A 248 31.09 -3.25 -11.58
C GLU A 248 29.64 -3.36 -11.11
N ALA A 249 29.00 -2.24 -10.76
CA ALA A 249 27.60 -2.22 -10.36
C ALA A 249 26.66 -2.67 -11.50
N GLU A 250 26.95 -2.30 -12.75
CA GLU A 250 26.22 -2.76 -13.95
C GLU A 250 26.46 -4.25 -14.22
N ALA A 251 27.70 -4.74 -14.10
CA ALA A 251 28.03 -6.16 -14.22
C ALA A 251 27.36 -7.02 -13.12
N ALA A 252 27.24 -6.49 -11.89
CA ALA A 252 26.47 -7.09 -10.81
C ALA A 252 24.94 -6.90 -10.93
N GLY A 253 24.48 -6.23 -12.00
CA GLY A 253 23.07 -5.96 -12.27
C GLY A 253 22.41 -4.93 -11.36
N ALA A 254 23.14 -4.22 -10.49
CA ALA A 254 22.56 -3.20 -9.61
C ALA A 254 21.94 -2.03 -10.38
N LEU A 255 22.38 -1.80 -11.62
CA LEU A 255 21.85 -0.76 -12.53
C LEU A 255 20.78 -1.29 -13.52
N SER A 256 20.17 -2.44 -13.26
CA SER A 256 18.98 -2.94 -13.98
C SER A 256 17.71 -2.55 -13.21
N LEU A 257 16.76 -1.91 -13.89
CA LEU A 257 15.45 -1.54 -13.32
C LEU A 257 14.57 -2.80 -13.18
N ARG A 258 14.12 -3.11 -11.97
CA ARG A 258 13.38 -4.34 -11.61
C ARG A 258 12.02 -4.06 -11.01
N GLN A 259 11.10 -5.01 -11.19
CA GLN A 259 9.79 -5.07 -10.53
C GLN A 259 9.52 -6.50 -10.06
N ASP A 260 9.43 -6.72 -8.75
CA ASP A 260 8.95 -7.99 -8.22
C ASP A 260 7.44 -8.10 -8.47
N ILE A 261 7.06 -8.89 -9.47
CA ILE A 261 5.66 -8.98 -9.89
C ILE A 261 4.77 -9.72 -8.88
N ARG A 262 5.35 -10.49 -7.96
CA ARG A 262 4.59 -11.26 -6.94
C ARG A 262 4.00 -10.34 -5.88
N LEU A 263 4.63 -9.19 -5.69
CA LEU A 263 4.26 -8.15 -4.73
C LEU A 263 3.17 -7.21 -5.28
N LEU A 264 2.93 -7.17 -6.60
CA LEU A 264 1.97 -6.25 -7.22
C LEU A 264 0.49 -6.38 -6.77
N PRO A 265 -0.07 -7.56 -6.46
CA PRO A 265 -1.46 -7.64 -5.98
C PRO A 265 -1.72 -6.80 -4.74
N HIS A 266 -0.78 -6.80 -3.78
CA HIS A 266 -0.91 -6.05 -2.53
C HIS A 266 -1.00 -4.53 -2.74
N LEU A 267 -0.51 -3.99 -3.86
CA LEU A 267 -0.60 -2.57 -4.20
C LEU A 267 -2.04 -2.14 -4.47
N PHE A 268 -2.85 -3.04 -5.02
CA PHE A 268 -4.26 -2.81 -5.25
C PHE A 268 -5.08 -3.10 -3.99
N ASP A 269 -4.70 -4.10 -3.19
CA ASP A 269 -5.33 -4.36 -1.89
C ASP A 269 -5.25 -3.14 -0.95
N ILE A 270 -4.04 -2.58 -0.74
CA ILE A 270 -3.87 -1.36 0.08
C ILE A 270 -4.56 -0.15 -0.57
N GLY A 271 -4.54 -0.05 -1.90
CA GLY A 271 -5.20 1.04 -2.62
C GLY A 271 -6.72 1.02 -2.48
N ILE A 272 -7.33 -0.17 -2.38
CA ILE A 272 -8.77 -0.28 -2.14
C ILE A 272 -9.09 -0.09 -0.66
N HIS A 273 -8.21 -0.51 0.26
CA HIS A 273 -8.36 -0.21 1.69
C HIS A 273 -8.37 1.30 1.98
N GLU A 274 -7.39 2.05 1.46
CA GLU A 274 -7.33 3.51 1.62
C GLU A 274 -8.51 4.22 0.94
N TYR A 275 -8.91 3.75 -0.25
CA TYR A 275 -10.10 4.25 -0.94
C TYR A 275 -11.37 4.04 -0.10
N ALA A 276 -11.57 2.87 0.49
CA ALA A 276 -12.68 2.59 1.38
C ALA A 276 -12.63 3.45 2.66
N GLY A 277 -11.43 3.72 3.19
CA GLY A 277 -11.20 4.69 4.26
C GLY A 277 -11.70 6.10 3.89
N LEU A 278 -11.31 6.60 2.72
CA LEU A 278 -11.74 7.91 2.20
C LEU A 278 -13.27 8.02 2.05
N VAL A 279 -13.93 6.95 1.58
CA VAL A 279 -15.40 6.95 1.45
C VAL A 279 -16.08 6.91 2.82
N ARG A 280 -15.63 6.02 3.73
CA ARG A 280 -16.17 5.91 5.10
C ARG A 280 -15.99 7.20 5.91
N GLU A 281 -14.87 7.91 5.71
CA GLU A 281 -14.61 9.22 6.32
C GLU A 281 -15.36 10.39 5.63
N GLY A 282 -16.11 10.13 4.55
CA GLY A 282 -16.90 11.15 3.84
C GLY A 282 -16.11 12.09 2.93
N TRP A 283 -14.84 11.78 2.62
CA TRP A 283 -14.02 12.57 1.69
C TRP A 283 -14.42 12.37 0.22
N LEU A 284 -15.01 11.22 -0.09
CA LEU A 284 -15.42 10.81 -1.43
C LEU A 284 -16.76 10.09 -1.38
N ASP A 285 -17.64 10.41 -2.33
CA ASP A 285 -18.86 9.65 -2.61
C ASP A 285 -18.69 9.00 -4.00
N PRO A 286 -18.58 7.66 -4.10
CA PRO A 286 -18.40 6.97 -5.39
C PRO A 286 -19.51 7.27 -6.40
N ALA A 287 -20.75 7.49 -5.95
CA ALA A 287 -21.88 7.78 -6.83
C ALA A 287 -21.76 9.16 -7.50
N ARG A 288 -21.04 10.10 -6.86
CA ARG A 288 -20.78 11.46 -7.34
C ARG A 288 -19.54 11.60 -8.23
N VAL A 289 -18.75 10.54 -8.42
CA VAL A 289 -17.60 10.59 -9.34
C VAL A 289 -18.10 10.45 -10.77
N ASP A 290 -18.10 11.51 -11.57
CA ASP A 290 -18.48 11.48 -12.98
C ASP A 290 -17.39 10.90 -13.88
N HIS A 291 -16.12 11.17 -13.55
CA HIS A 291 -14.96 10.74 -14.33
C HIS A 291 -13.87 10.16 -13.40
N PHE A 292 -13.49 8.91 -13.62
CA PHE A 292 -12.44 8.23 -12.86
C PHE A 292 -11.20 7.97 -13.72
N LEU A 293 -10.13 8.73 -13.44
CA LEU A 293 -8.85 8.64 -14.16
C LEU A 293 -7.89 7.76 -13.35
N CYS A 294 -7.70 6.52 -13.80
CA CYS A 294 -6.97 5.50 -13.05
C CYS A 294 -5.66 5.11 -13.74
N HIS A 295 -4.52 5.37 -13.10
CA HIS A 295 -3.22 4.86 -13.53
C HIS A 295 -3.00 3.41 -13.07
N TYR A 296 -3.71 2.46 -13.68
CA TYR A 296 -3.57 1.04 -13.34
C TYR A 296 -2.34 0.34 -13.96
N SER A 297 -1.45 1.07 -14.67
CA SER A 297 -0.19 0.59 -15.28
C SER A 297 -0.26 -0.54 -16.33
N SER A 298 -1.33 -1.35 -16.36
CA SER A 298 -1.54 -2.53 -17.20
C SER A 298 -3.04 -2.83 -17.28
N GLU A 299 -3.61 -3.07 -18.47
CA GLU A 299 -5.05 -3.40 -18.58
C GLU A 299 -5.44 -4.66 -17.78
N LYS A 300 -4.49 -5.58 -17.56
CA LYS A 300 -4.64 -6.74 -16.66
C LYS A 300 -5.16 -6.40 -15.26
N PHE A 301 -4.87 -5.21 -14.74
CA PHE A 301 -5.29 -4.81 -13.40
C PHE A 301 -6.68 -4.14 -13.35
N ILE A 302 -7.29 -3.81 -14.49
CA ILE A 302 -8.64 -3.23 -14.51
C ILE A 302 -9.66 -4.16 -13.82
N PRO A 303 -9.76 -5.46 -14.14
CA PRO A 303 -10.73 -6.35 -13.48
C PRO A 303 -10.40 -6.59 -12.00
N VAL A 304 -9.14 -6.41 -11.59
CA VAL A 304 -8.71 -6.54 -10.19
C VAL A 304 -9.22 -5.36 -9.38
N VAL A 305 -8.95 -4.13 -9.83
CA VAL A 305 -9.44 -2.90 -9.18
C VAL A 305 -10.96 -2.88 -9.17
N ASP A 306 -11.59 -3.16 -10.31
CA ASP A 306 -13.05 -3.19 -10.46
C ASP A 306 -13.71 -4.23 -9.53
N GLY A 307 -13.18 -5.46 -9.50
CA GLY A 307 -13.67 -6.54 -8.63
C GLY A 307 -13.48 -6.23 -7.14
N LEU A 308 -12.37 -5.61 -6.75
CA LEU A 308 -12.14 -5.19 -5.36
C LEU A 308 -13.10 -4.05 -4.94
N MET A 309 -13.34 -3.06 -5.81
CA MET A 309 -14.31 -1.98 -5.54
C MET A 309 -15.75 -2.52 -5.42
N HIS A 310 -16.14 -3.47 -6.27
CA HIS A 310 -17.43 -4.16 -6.17
C HIS A 310 -17.57 -4.96 -4.86
N LYS A 311 -16.54 -5.73 -4.46
CA LYS A 311 -16.52 -6.46 -3.18
C LYS A 311 -16.64 -5.53 -1.97
N ALA A 312 -16.09 -4.33 -2.04
CA ALA A 312 -16.22 -3.32 -0.99
C ALA A 312 -17.61 -2.64 -0.93
N GLY A 313 -18.48 -2.85 -1.95
CA GLY A 313 -19.73 -2.11 -2.10
C GLY A 313 -19.54 -0.66 -2.59
N LEU A 314 -18.34 -0.31 -3.09
CA LEU A 314 -17.90 1.04 -3.41
C LEU A 314 -17.53 1.22 -4.90
N ALA A 315 -18.22 0.51 -5.79
CA ALA A 315 -17.94 0.52 -7.22
C ALA A 315 -18.20 1.90 -7.86
N ILE A 316 -17.28 2.33 -8.73
CA ILE A 316 -17.51 3.44 -9.67
C ILE A 316 -17.86 2.80 -11.03
N PRO A 317 -19.00 3.14 -11.68
CA PRO A 317 -19.43 2.49 -12.92
C PRO A 317 -18.38 2.55 -14.04
N ARG A 318 -18.18 1.43 -14.75
CA ARG A 318 -17.04 1.22 -15.67
C ARG A 318 -17.00 2.20 -16.84
N GLU A 319 -18.13 2.73 -17.26
CA GLU A 319 -18.29 3.76 -18.28
C GLU A 319 -17.73 5.14 -17.87
N ARG A 320 -17.58 5.38 -16.56
CA ARG A 320 -16.96 6.60 -16.01
C ARG A 320 -15.43 6.52 -15.96
N TRP A 321 -14.85 5.34 -16.16
CA TRP A 321 -13.40 5.15 -16.11
C TRP A 321 -12.75 5.62 -17.42
N TYR A 322 -11.78 6.51 -17.31
CA TYR A 322 -10.95 6.97 -18.42
C TYR A 322 -9.50 6.53 -18.23
N SER A 323 -8.88 6.10 -19.33
CA SER A 323 -7.44 5.85 -19.42
C SER A 323 -7.01 5.89 -20.87
N ASN A 324 -5.80 6.41 -21.11
CA ASN A 324 -5.15 6.46 -22.41
C ASN A 324 -3.92 5.54 -22.51
N LEU A 325 -3.75 4.62 -21.54
CA LEU A 325 -2.64 3.66 -21.47
C LEU A 325 -2.38 2.94 -22.81
N ALA A 326 -3.44 2.53 -23.51
CA ALA A 326 -3.33 1.75 -24.74
C ALA A 326 -2.58 2.48 -25.88
N TRP A 327 -2.68 3.82 -25.98
CA TRP A 327 -2.02 4.62 -27.02
C TRP A 327 -0.95 5.60 -26.50
N ARG A 328 -0.89 5.87 -25.19
CA ARG A 328 0.18 6.70 -24.57
C ARG A 328 1.29 5.89 -23.90
N GLY A 329 1.07 4.61 -23.64
CA GLY A 329 2.02 3.76 -22.90
C GLY A 329 2.02 4.05 -21.40
N ASN A 330 2.74 3.23 -20.64
CA ASN A 330 2.95 3.47 -19.21
C ASN A 330 4.14 4.42 -19.04
N THR A 331 3.85 5.68 -18.76
CA THR A 331 4.83 6.76 -18.60
C THR A 331 5.08 7.10 -17.12
N GLY A 332 4.91 6.12 -16.22
CA GLY A 332 5.20 6.25 -14.79
C GLY A 332 4.58 7.51 -14.18
N ALA A 333 5.41 8.35 -13.54
CA ALA A 333 5.01 9.60 -12.89
C ALA A 333 4.23 10.56 -13.81
N ALA A 334 4.52 10.57 -15.11
CA ALA A 334 3.87 11.45 -16.07
C ALA A 334 2.44 10.98 -16.46
N SER A 335 2.11 9.70 -16.25
CA SER A 335 0.90 9.09 -16.78
C SER A 335 -0.38 9.83 -16.37
N ILE A 336 -0.52 10.23 -15.10
CA ILE A 336 -1.75 10.90 -14.65
C ILE A 336 -1.87 12.32 -15.21
N MET A 337 -0.77 13.03 -15.39
CA MET A 337 -0.76 14.37 -15.98
C MET A 337 -1.03 14.32 -17.49
N ILE A 338 -0.45 13.34 -18.20
CA ILE A 338 -0.75 13.06 -19.61
C ILE A 338 -2.23 12.69 -19.79
N MET A 339 -2.76 11.85 -18.90
CA MET A 339 -4.17 11.44 -18.88
C MET A 339 -5.11 12.63 -18.64
N LEU A 340 -4.83 13.47 -17.63
CA LEU A 340 -5.58 14.70 -17.38
C LEU A 340 -5.52 15.65 -18.58
N ALA A 341 -4.34 15.93 -19.12
CA ALA A 341 -4.18 16.86 -20.22
C ALA A 341 -4.93 16.42 -21.50
N GLU A 342 -4.86 15.14 -21.86
CA GLU A 342 -5.62 14.61 -23.00
C GLU A 342 -7.13 14.50 -22.72
N PHE A 343 -7.52 14.13 -21.50
CA PHE A 343 -8.92 14.10 -21.08
C PHE A 343 -9.57 15.48 -21.23
N LEU A 344 -8.93 16.54 -20.73
CA LEU A 344 -9.43 17.92 -20.83
C LEU A 344 -9.48 18.44 -22.27
N GLN A 345 -8.63 17.93 -23.17
CA GLN A 345 -8.66 18.25 -24.61
C GLN A 345 -9.74 17.48 -25.38
N THR A 346 -10.25 16.37 -24.84
CA THR A 346 -11.14 15.44 -25.55
C THR A 346 -12.54 15.32 -24.95
N LYS A 347 -12.82 15.97 -23.81
CA LYS A 347 -14.08 15.92 -23.07
C LYS A 347 -14.61 17.31 -22.78
N THR A 348 -15.91 17.51 -22.99
CA THR A 348 -16.63 18.71 -22.54
C THR A 348 -17.12 18.48 -21.11
N LEU A 349 -16.65 19.31 -20.18
CA LEU A 349 -17.02 19.27 -18.77
C LEU A 349 -18.25 20.13 -18.48
N LYS A 350 -18.97 19.81 -17.41
CA LYS A 350 -20.12 20.58 -16.92
C LYS A 350 -19.95 20.98 -15.45
N PRO A 351 -20.44 22.16 -15.02
CA PRO A 351 -20.48 22.52 -13.60
C PRO A 351 -21.14 21.42 -12.75
N GLY A 352 -20.53 21.11 -11.61
CA GLY A 352 -20.95 20.07 -10.69
C GLY A 352 -20.27 18.72 -10.90
N GLU A 353 -19.67 18.45 -12.07
CA GLU A 353 -18.98 17.18 -12.34
C GLU A 353 -17.73 17.02 -11.47
N GLN A 354 -17.45 15.79 -11.03
CA GLN A 354 -16.22 15.45 -10.27
C GLN A 354 -15.28 14.54 -11.06
N ILE A 355 -13.98 14.90 -11.06
CA ILE A 355 -12.91 14.11 -11.65
C ILE A 355 -12.07 13.52 -10.51
N PHE A 356 -12.18 12.21 -10.32
CA PHE A 356 -11.40 11.47 -9.33
C PHE A 356 -10.19 10.82 -10.01
N CYS A 357 -9.02 10.94 -9.40
CA CYS A 357 -7.77 10.36 -9.89
C CYS A 357 -7.26 9.32 -8.89
N TYR A 358 -6.76 8.18 -9.39
CA TYR A 358 -6.03 7.18 -8.60
C TYR A 358 -4.69 6.85 -9.25
N VAL A 359 -3.62 6.94 -8.46
CA VAL A 359 -2.23 6.71 -8.86
C VAL A 359 -1.55 5.80 -7.82
N PRO A 360 -1.55 4.48 -8.03
CA PRO A 360 -0.71 3.56 -7.29
C PRO A 360 0.77 3.68 -7.71
N GLU A 361 1.68 3.45 -6.78
CA GLU A 361 3.11 3.35 -6.99
C GLU A 361 3.68 2.04 -6.40
N SER A 362 4.26 1.22 -7.26
CA SER A 362 4.88 -0.06 -6.91
C SER A 362 6.32 0.06 -6.38
N GLY A 363 6.92 1.25 -6.31
CA GLY A 363 8.30 1.46 -5.82
C GLY A 363 8.51 0.83 -4.45
N ARG A 364 7.78 1.36 -3.47
CA ARG A 364 7.62 0.71 -2.16
C ARG A 364 6.23 0.95 -1.58
N PHE A 365 5.22 0.62 -2.39
CA PHE A 365 3.81 0.61 -2.00
C PHE A 365 3.29 1.97 -1.51
N MET A 366 2.86 2.79 -2.46
CA MET A 366 2.22 4.06 -2.15
C MET A 366 0.94 4.19 -2.97
N ALA A 367 -0.10 4.75 -2.34
CA ALA A 367 -1.37 5.03 -2.99
C ALA A 367 -1.63 6.53 -2.92
N ALA A 368 -1.92 7.14 -4.07
CA ALA A 368 -2.21 8.56 -4.18
C ALA A 368 -3.52 8.81 -4.94
N TYR A 369 -4.27 9.80 -4.48
CA TYR A 369 -5.61 10.15 -4.95
C TYR A 369 -5.76 11.65 -5.05
N MET A 370 -6.51 12.11 -6.03
CA MET A 370 -6.86 13.53 -6.18
C MET A 370 -8.32 13.64 -6.56
N LEU A 371 -9.02 14.67 -6.05
CA LEU A 371 -10.38 14.96 -6.45
C LEU A 371 -10.46 16.40 -6.96
N PHE A 372 -10.90 16.57 -8.20
CA PHE A 372 -11.24 17.87 -8.78
C PHE A 372 -12.76 18.02 -8.90
N GLU A 373 -13.22 19.27 -8.86
CA GLU A 373 -14.63 19.65 -9.03
C GLU A 373 -14.73 20.73 -10.09
N VAL A 374 -15.60 20.50 -11.06
CA VAL A 374 -15.91 21.46 -12.11
C VAL A 374 -16.89 22.47 -11.55
N GLU A 375 -16.55 23.75 -11.61
CA GLU A 375 -17.40 24.84 -11.15
C GLU A 375 -17.70 25.79 -12.31
N GLU A 376 -18.81 26.51 -12.23
CA GLU A 376 -19.15 27.55 -13.21
C GLU A 376 -18.17 28.73 -13.12
N ALA A 377 -17.72 29.21 -14.28
CA ALA A 377 -16.84 30.38 -14.34
C ALA A 377 -17.57 31.63 -13.81
N GLY A 378 -16.98 32.28 -12.81
CA GLY A 378 -17.56 33.46 -12.14
C GLY A 378 -18.37 33.17 -10.88
N ALA A 379 -18.59 31.90 -10.50
CA ALA A 379 -19.16 31.57 -9.19
C ALA A 379 -18.28 32.12 -8.05
N ALA A 380 -18.88 32.58 -6.95
CA ALA A 380 -18.11 32.99 -5.77
C ALA A 380 -17.24 31.81 -5.27
N ALA A 381 -16.02 32.09 -4.80
CA ALA A 381 -15.21 31.06 -4.16
C ALA A 381 -15.94 30.58 -2.88
N ALA A 382 -16.07 29.27 -2.70
CA ALA A 382 -16.78 28.71 -1.56
C ALA A 382 -16.10 29.09 -0.23
N ALA A 383 -16.89 29.44 0.78
CA ALA A 383 -16.38 29.75 2.12
C ALA A 383 -15.84 28.47 2.78
N ALA A 384 -14.60 28.52 3.28
CA ALA A 384 -13.92 27.37 3.84
C ALA A 384 -14.54 26.90 5.17
N PRO A 385 -14.79 25.58 5.36
CA PRO A 385 -14.96 25.00 6.69
C PRO A 385 -13.63 25.03 7.45
N ALA A 386 -13.69 25.19 8.77
CA ALA A 386 -12.49 25.17 9.62
C ALA A 386 -11.84 23.75 9.65
N PRO A 387 -10.50 23.65 9.71
CA PRO A 387 -9.83 22.37 9.73
C PRO A 387 -10.06 21.64 11.06
N VAL A 388 -10.66 20.45 11.00
CA VAL A 388 -10.71 19.52 12.13
C VAL A 388 -9.29 18.98 12.37
N ARG A 389 -8.71 19.28 13.53
CA ARG A 389 -7.49 18.61 13.99
C ARG A 389 -7.84 17.21 14.47
N ALA A 390 -7.30 16.18 13.83
CA ALA A 390 -7.20 14.83 14.39
C ALA A 390 -5.78 14.60 14.93
N GLU A 391 -5.68 13.87 16.03
CA GLU A 391 -4.40 13.53 16.68
C GLU A 391 -3.60 12.49 15.89
N ALA A 392 -2.30 12.41 16.16
CA ALA A 392 -1.37 11.56 15.42
C ALA A 392 -1.38 10.10 15.90
N ALA A 393 -1.27 9.17 14.96
CA ALA A 393 -0.96 7.76 15.21
C ALA A 393 0.17 7.30 14.27
N ALA A 394 1.02 6.35 14.72
CA ALA A 394 2.34 6.08 14.14
C ALA A 394 2.50 4.70 13.46
N GLU A 395 3.56 4.57 12.66
CA GLU A 395 3.78 3.57 11.59
C GLU A 395 4.67 2.35 11.94
N ALA A 396 4.82 1.45 10.93
CA ALA A 396 5.85 0.41 10.72
C ALA A 396 5.44 -1.08 10.95
N PRO A 397 6.16 -2.08 10.42
CA PRO A 397 5.72 -2.88 9.25
C PRO A 397 4.79 -4.07 9.56
N THR A 398 4.29 -4.88 8.61
CA THR A 398 4.32 -6.37 8.77
C THR A 398 4.31 -7.15 7.46
N GLU A 399 4.99 -8.31 7.47
CA GLU A 399 4.89 -9.34 6.42
C GLU A 399 3.42 -9.70 6.14
N VAL A 400 3.09 -10.11 4.91
CA VAL A 400 1.68 -10.24 4.47
C VAL A 400 1.04 -11.50 5.06
N ILE A 401 0.59 -11.31 6.29
CA ILE A 401 -0.09 -12.27 7.13
C ILE A 401 -1.58 -12.03 6.94
N ALA A 402 -2.20 -12.86 6.12
CA ALA A 402 -3.63 -12.79 5.80
C ALA A 402 -4.51 -12.90 7.06
N PRO A 403 -5.74 -12.34 7.05
CA PRO A 403 -6.70 -12.56 8.13
C PRO A 403 -6.99 -14.05 8.33
N PRO A 404 -7.42 -14.46 9.55
CA PRO A 404 -7.80 -15.84 9.86
C PRO A 404 -8.74 -16.46 8.83
N HIS A 405 -9.75 -15.69 8.41
CA HIS A 405 -10.70 -16.02 7.33
C HIS A 405 -10.70 -14.95 6.24
N ASP A 406 -10.89 -15.38 4.98
CA ASP A 406 -11.14 -14.49 3.84
C ASP A 406 -12.63 -14.12 3.77
N PRO A 407 -13.01 -12.83 3.88
CA PRO A 407 -14.40 -12.39 3.72
C PRO A 407 -15.01 -12.74 2.36
N ALA A 408 -14.19 -12.95 1.31
CA ALA A 408 -14.68 -13.37 -0.01
C ALA A 408 -15.05 -14.87 -0.08
N ALA A 409 -14.69 -15.67 0.93
CA ALA A 409 -15.10 -17.06 1.11
C ALA A 409 -16.16 -17.22 2.22
N ALA A 410 -16.80 -16.12 2.64
CA ALA A 410 -17.77 -16.11 3.72
C ALA A 410 -19.03 -16.95 3.41
N PRO A 411 -19.55 -17.70 4.39
CA PRO A 411 -20.92 -18.20 4.36
C PRO A 411 -21.95 -17.07 4.19
N GLU A 412 -23.10 -17.40 3.60
CA GLU A 412 -24.16 -16.43 3.32
C GLU A 412 -24.64 -15.75 4.62
N GLY A 413 -24.61 -14.41 4.64
CA GLY A 413 -24.94 -13.60 5.82
C GLY A 413 -23.77 -13.25 6.75
N LEU A 414 -22.57 -13.85 6.60
CA LEU A 414 -21.41 -13.54 7.47
C LEU A 414 -20.42 -12.51 6.89
N GLY A 415 -20.61 -12.08 5.63
CA GLY A 415 -19.66 -11.24 4.90
C GLY A 415 -19.31 -9.91 5.58
N GLU A 416 -20.30 -9.21 6.15
CA GLU A 416 -20.08 -7.93 6.85
C GLU A 416 -19.26 -8.13 8.14
N LEU A 417 -19.66 -9.09 8.97
CA LEU A 417 -18.97 -9.43 10.21
C LEU A 417 -17.51 -9.84 9.96
N LEU A 418 -17.27 -10.71 8.97
CA LEU A 418 -15.92 -11.13 8.59
C LEU A 418 -15.10 -9.99 8.00
N THR A 419 -15.72 -9.03 7.30
CA THR A 419 -15.04 -7.83 6.80
C THR A 419 -14.60 -6.90 7.93
N GLU A 420 -15.46 -6.66 8.93
CA GLU A 420 -15.09 -5.87 10.11
C GLU A 420 -14.01 -6.55 10.95
N LEU A 421 -14.13 -7.86 11.18
CA LEU A 421 -13.13 -8.65 11.89
C LEU A 421 -11.78 -8.67 11.14
N ALA A 422 -11.78 -8.78 9.81
CA ALA A 422 -10.57 -8.70 9.00
C ALA A 422 -9.92 -7.31 9.09
N ALA A 423 -10.70 -6.23 9.17
CA ALA A 423 -10.17 -4.87 9.38
C ALA A 423 -9.55 -4.69 10.78
N ILE A 424 -10.21 -5.20 11.83
CA ILE A 424 -9.65 -5.21 13.21
C ILE A 424 -8.36 -6.04 13.26
N TRP A 425 -8.37 -7.23 12.66
CA TRP A 425 -7.19 -8.08 12.54
C TRP A 425 -6.05 -7.37 11.82
N HIS A 426 -6.34 -6.67 10.71
CA HIS A 426 -5.31 -6.01 9.93
C HIS A 426 -4.61 -4.90 10.75
N ASP A 427 -5.36 -4.05 11.46
CA ASP A 427 -4.81 -3.03 12.37
C ASP A 427 -4.01 -3.69 13.51
N TYR A 428 -4.60 -4.65 14.21
CA TYR A 428 -3.96 -5.40 15.30
C TYR A 428 -2.62 -6.00 14.88
N ARG A 429 -2.63 -6.81 13.82
CA ARG A 429 -1.44 -7.44 13.22
C ARG A 429 -0.40 -6.37 12.88
N SER A 430 -0.83 -5.29 12.22
CA SER A 430 0.01 -4.14 11.88
C SER A 430 0.75 -3.63 13.13
N ARG A 431 0.01 -3.37 14.20
CA ARG A 431 0.56 -2.86 15.45
C ARG A 431 1.45 -3.87 16.17
N VAL A 432 1.16 -5.17 16.13
CA VAL A 432 1.98 -6.21 16.78
C VAL A 432 3.43 -6.23 16.29
N TRP A 433 3.69 -5.97 15.00
CA TRP A 433 5.07 -5.89 14.51
C TRP A 433 5.79 -4.58 14.92
N ARG A 434 5.05 -3.50 15.20
CA ARG A 434 5.60 -2.22 15.71
C ARG A 434 6.18 -2.40 17.11
N THR A 435 5.76 -3.45 17.83
CA THR A 435 6.17 -3.73 19.21
C THR A 435 7.68 -3.95 19.35
N PRO A 436 8.26 -3.65 20.52
CA PRO A 436 9.68 -3.85 20.78
C PRO A 436 10.17 -5.28 20.49
N LEU A 437 9.38 -6.30 20.85
CA LEU A 437 9.68 -7.71 20.63
C LEU A 437 9.91 -8.02 19.14
N VAL A 438 8.91 -7.71 18.30
CA VAL A 438 8.97 -8.07 16.89
C VAL A 438 10.00 -7.23 16.14
N ARG A 439 10.20 -5.96 16.52
CA ARG A 439 11.29 -5.14 16.01
C ARG A 439 12.67 -5.77 16.32
N GLN A 440 12.90 -6.25 17.54
CA GLN A 440 14.14 -6.95 17.90
C GLN A 440 14.35 -8.23 17.06
N ILE A 441 13.30 -9.02 16.84
CA ILE A 441 13.35 -10.23 15.99
C ILE A 441 13.82 -9.88 14.57
N ARG A 442 13.18 -8.89 13.94
CA ARG A 442 13.44 -8.49 12.55
C ARG A 442 14.81 -7.85 12.34
N GLU A 443 15.26 -7.07 13.31
CA GLU A 443 16.60 -6.45 13.31
C GLU A 443 17.72 -7.45 13.71
N ARG A 444 17.38 -8.73 13.94
CA ARG A 444 18.30 -9.79 14.39
C ARG A 444 19.00 -9.46 15.73
N ARG A 445 18.29 -8.75 16.61
CA ARG A 445 18.73 -8.37 17.96
C ARG A 445 18.07 -9.19 19.09
N PHE A 446 17.15 -10.08 18.75
CA PHE A 446 16.45 -10.96 19.70
C PHE A 446 17.37 -12.09 20.18
N ALA A 447 17.56 -12.21 21.49
CA ALA A 447 18.51 -13.14 22.11
C ALA A 447 17.82 -14.17 23.01
N LEU A 448 18.59 -15.15 23.51
CA LEU A 448 18.07 -16.24 24.36
C LEU A 448 17.32 -15.76 25.60
N ALA A 449 17.82 -14.70 26.26
CA ALA A 449 17.17 -14.13 27.43
C ALA A 449 15.79 -13.55 27.10
N ASP A 450 15.62 -12.97 25.92
CA ASP A 450 14.35 -12.39 25.46
C ASP A 450 13.36 -13.50 25.07
N TYR A 451 13.87 -14.60 24.51
CA TYR A 451 13.08 -15.80 24.21
C TYR A 451 12.57 -16.52 25.48
N LEU A 452 13.44 -16.69 26.48
CA LEU A 452 13.04 -17.23 27.79
C LEU A 452 11.99 -16.32 28.45
N ASN A 453 12.23 -15.00 28.49
CA ASN A 453 11.27 -14.04 29.06
C ASN A 453 9.91 -14.08 28.32
N TRP A 454 9.90 -14.20 26.99
CA TRP A 454 8.67 -14.34 26.23
C TRP A 454 7.87 -15.59 26.64
N MET A 455 8.52 -16.75 26.73
CA MET A 455 7.86 -17.99 27.18
C MET A 455 7.36 -17.91 28.62
N GLU A 456 8.13 -17.31 29.54
CA GLU A 456 7.71 -17.13 30.94
C GLU A 456 6.40 -16.32 31.06
N ASN A 457 6.19 -15.38 30.14
CA ASN A 457 4.97 -14.59 30.04
C ASN A 457 3.82 -15.30 29.30
N TRP A 458 4.11 -16.16 28.32
CA TRP A 458 3.09 -16.82 27.48
C TRP A 458 2.56 -18.13 28.07
N ILE A 459 3.37 -18.93 28.75
CA ILE A 459 2.92 -20.19 29.40
C ILE A 459 1.73 -19.97 30.35
N PRO A 460 1.76 -18.99 31.29
CA PRO A 460 0.62 -18.69 32.15
C PRO A 460 -0.52 -17.95 31.41
N GLN A 461 -0.37 -17.56 30.15
CA GLN A 461 -1.48 -17.08 29.32
C GLN A 461 -2.20 -18.26 28.63
N VAL A 462 -1.45 -19.12 27.94
CA VAL A 462 -1.97 -20.31 27.24
C VAL A 462 -2.71 -21.23 28.20
N ARG A 463 -2.19 -21.41 29.42
CA ARG A 463 -2.81 -22.24 30.47
C ARG A 463 -4.24 -21.82 30.85
N GLU A 464 -4.59 -20.55 30.69
CA GLU A 464 -5.93 -20.06 31.02
C GLU A 464 -6.88 -20.12 29.81
N GLY A 465 -6.38 -20.30 28.58
CA GLY A 465 -7.15 -20.46 27.33
C GLY A 465 -8.35 -21.38 27.47
N SER A 466 -8.08 -22.66 27.71
CA SER A 466 -9.10 -23.69 27.92
C SER A 466 -10.02 -23.43 29.12
N LYS A 467 -9.61 -22.61 30.11
CA LYS A 467 -10.40 -22.35 31.32
C LYS A 467 -11.47 -21.30 31.08
N TRP A 468 -11.13 -20.12 30.56
CA TRP A 468 -12.13 -19.09 30.28
C TRP A 468 -13.06 -19.53 29.13
N MET A 469 -12.60 -20.37 28.19
CA MET A 469 -13.48 -20.98 27.20
C MET A 469 -14.52 -21.92 27.84
N ARG A 470 -14.11 -22.77 28.79
CA ARG A 470 -15.05 -23.65 29.53
C ARG A 470 -16.00 -22.86 30.43
N GLU A 471 -15.52 -21.81 31.07
CA GLU A 471 -16.36 -20.87 31.84
C GLU A 471 -17.39 -20.20 30.93
N GLY A 472 -16.96 -19.68 29.78
CA GLY A 472 -17.86 -19.07 28.79
C GLY A 472 -18.88 -20.05 28.23
N ALA A 473 -18.48 -21.29 27.96
CA ALA A 473 -19.39 -22.37 27.56
C ALA A 473 -20.40 -22.74 28.66
N ALA A 474 -19.99 -22.75 29.92
CA ALA A 474 -20.91 -22.98 31.06
C ALA A 474 -21.89 -21.82 31.28
N SER A 475 -21.54 -20.60 30.87
CA SER A 475 -22.39 -19.41 30.93
C SER A 475 -23.37 -19.26 29.76
N LEU A 476 -23.36 -20.18 28.78
CA LEU A 476 -24.33 -20.23 27.67
C LEU A 476 -25.63 -20.94 28.09
N ALA A 477 -26.72 -20.18 28.17
CA ALA A 477 -28.07 -20.69 28.41
C ALA A 477 -28.78 -21.11 27.11
N GLU A 478 -29.97 -21.70 27.22
CA GLU A 478 -30.85 -21.94 26.06
C GLU A 478 -31.05 -20.67 25.22
N PRO A 479 -30.98 -20.73 23.87
CA PRO A 479 -30.85 -21.94 23.02
C PRO A 479 -29.41 -22.34 22.61
N TYR A 480 -28.36 -21.84 23.27
CA TYR A 480 -26.96 -21.97 22.82
C TYR A 480 -26.25 -23.31 23.16
N GLN A 481 -26.97 -24.40 23.45
CA GLN A 481 -26.39 -25.69 23.88
C GLN A 481 -25.40 -26.28 22.85
N ALA A 482 -25.72 -26.19 21.56
CA ALA A 482 -24.85 -26.70 20.50
C ALA A 482 -23.53 -25.92 20.40
N LEU A 483 -23.61 -24.60 20.55
CA LEU A 483 -22.45 -23.70 20.61
C LEU A 483 -21.57 -24.00 21.84
N ALA A 484 -22.18 -24.19 23.01
CA ALA A 484 -21.47 -24.56 24.23
C ALA A 484 -20.72 -25.89 24.11
N ALA A 485 -21.34 -26.90 23.47
CA ALA A 485 -20.70 -28.18 23.21
C ALA A 485 -19.50 -28.03 22.24
N LEU A 486 -19.64 -27.23 21.18
CA LEU A 486 -18.57 -26.98 20.21
C LEU A 486 -17.36 -26.26 20.83
N ILE A 487 -17.60 -25.22 21.65
CA ILE A 487 -16.55 -24.55 22.43
C ILE A 487 -15.91 -25.53 23.43
N GLY A 488 -16.70 -26.41 24.04
CA GLY A 488 -16.21 -27.45 24.95
C GLY A 488 -15.27 -28.47 24.28
N VAL A 489 -15.47 -28.79 23.01
CA VAL A 489 -14.53 -29.61 22.21
C VAL A 489 -13.22 -28.84 21.99
N HIS A 490 -13.31 -27.59 21.55
CA HIS A 490 -12.14 -26.73 21.30
C HIS A 490 -11.27 -26.57 22.56
N ALA A 491 -11.86 -26.20 23.69
CA ALA A 491 -11.19 -26.10 24.98
C ALA A 491 -10.74 -27.47 25.57
N GLY A 492 -11.17 -28.58 24.97
CA GLY A 492 -10.71 -29.94 25.25
C GLY A 492 -9.38 -30.26 24.60
N GLU A 493 -9.18 -29.83 23.36
CA GLU A 493 -7.98 -30.10 22.58
C GLU A 493 -6.79 -29.26 23.06
N GLU A 494 -7.00 -27.97 23.37
CA GLU A 494 -5.94 -27.05 23.82
C GLU A 494 -5.54 -27.19 25.29
N GLN A 495 -6.23 -28.03 26.06
CA GLN A 495 -6.17 -27.97 27.52
C GLN A 495 -4.74 -28.18 28.08
N ASP A 496 -3.89 -28.91 27.36
CA ASP A 496 -2.54 -29.31 27.75
C ASP A 496 -1.42 -28.57 26.96
N ASP A 497 -1.76 -27.65 26.06
CA ASP A 497 -0.78 -26.99 25.17
C ASP A 497 0.26 -26.16 25.93
N PHE A 498 -0.14 -25.59 27.08
CA PHE A 498 0.78 -24.90 27.99
C PHE A 498 1.89 -25.80 28.55
N MET A 499 1.66 -27.13 28.62
CA MET A 499 2.67 -28.11 29.04
C MET A 499 3.71 -28.37 27.95
N ILE A 500 3.31 -28.32 26.68
CA ILE A 500 4.23 -28.36 25.53
C ILE A 500 5.14 -27.13 25.59
N LEU A 501 4.56 -25.94 25.74
CA LEU A 501 5.32 -24.69 25.83
C LEU A 501 6.25 -24.64 27.06
N PHE A 502 5.84 -25.19 28.21
CA PHE A 502 6.71 -25.29 29.39
C PHE A 502 7.85 -26.31 29.20
N ASN A 503 7.63 -27.40 28.48
CA ASN A 503 8.71 -28.31 28.10
C ASN A 503 9.71 -27.62 27.15
N ASP A 504 9.22 -26.87 26.17
CA ASP A 504 10.05 -26.10 25.23
C ASP A 504 10.90 -25.05 25.98
N TYR A 505 10.31 -24.31 26.92
CA TYR A 505 11.03 -23.41 27.83
C TYR A 505 12.17 -24.10 28.59
N ARG A 506 11.92 -25.30 29.12
CA ARG A 506 12.96 -26.10 29.80
C ARG A 506 14.04 -26.60 28.84
N LYS A 507 13.70 -26.92 27.58
CA LYS A 507 14.66 -27.28 26.53
C LYS A 507 15.50 -26.08 26.05
N ALA A 508 14.96 -24.87 26.13
CA ALA A 508 15.67 -23.62 25.89
C ALA A 508 16.64 -23.21 27.02
N GLY A 509 16.62 -23.91 28.17
CA GLY A 509 17.46 -23.59 29.33
C GLY A 509 16.79 -22.70 30.39
N GLY A 510 15.45 -22.64 30.40
CA GLY A 510 14.67 -21.94 31.41
C GLY A 510 14.97 -22.40 32.85
N SER A 511 15.10 -21.45 33.78
CA SER A 511 15.53 -21.69 35.17
C SER A 511 14.39 -21.94 36.15
N ILE A 512 13.16 -21.53 35.81
CA ILE A 512 11.99 -21.66 36.69
C ILE A 512 11.49 -23.11 36.68
N ALA A 513 11.77 -23.83 37.77
CA ALA A 513 11.47 -25.26 37.88
C ALA A 513 9.99 -25.60 38.10
N VAL A 514 9.19 -24.65 38.63
CA VAL A 514 7.77 -24.85 38.97
C VAL A 514 6.93 -23.91 38.12
N ILE A 515 6.01 -24.47 37.33
CA ILE A 515 5.21 -23.73 36.35
C ILE A 515 4.34 -22.63 36.98
N ASP A 516 3.91 -22.79 38.23
CA ASP A 516 3.12 -21.79 38.98
C ASP A 516 3.92 -20.58 39.47
N ALA A 517 5.25 -20.60 39.36
CA ALA A 517 6.09 -19.43 39.60
C ALA A 517 6.16 -18.49 38.38
N LEU A 518 5.72 -18.93 37.20
CA LEU A 518 5.60 -18.09 36.01
C LEU A 518 4.53 -17.00 36.20
N ARG A 519 4.71 -15.85 35.53
CA ARG A 519 3.85 -14.67 35.65
C ARG A 519 3.60 -14.07 34.28
N ARG A 520 2.38 -13.56 34.05
CA ARG A 520 2.08 -12.76 32.86
C ARG A 520 2.59 -11.34 33.09
N ASN A 521 2.92 -10.63 32.01
CA ASN A 521 3.17 -9.19 32.04
C ASN A 521 1.85 -8.42 32.21
N PRO A 522 1.88 -7.09 32.43
CA PRO A 522 0.66 -6.30 32.66
C PRO A 522 -0.42 -6.44 31.58
N GLY A 523 -0.03 -6.59 30.30
CA GLY A 523 -0.97 -6.82 29.21
C GLY A 523 -1.64 -8.20 29.27
N GLY A 524 -0.88 -9.24 29.63
CA GLY A 524 -1.41 -10.59 29.82
C GLY A 524 -2.32 -10.69 31.05
N GLU A 525 -1.99 -10.03 32.17
CA GLU A 525 -2.90 -9.96 33.32
C GLU A 525 -4.20 -9.21 32.98
N ALA A 526 -4.13 -8.11 32.23
CA ALA A 526 -5.29 -7.36 31.77
C ALA A 526 -6.15 -8.17 30.78
N LEU A 527 -5.53 -8.85 29.81
CA LEU A 527 -6.22 -9.76 28.89
C LEU A 527 -6.90 -10.91 29.64
N ASN A 528 -6.19 -11.58 30.55
CA ASN A 528 -6.73 -12.68 31.34
C ASN A 528 -7.94 -12.24 32.19
N ALA A 529 -7.83 -11.10 32.88
CA ALA A 529 -8.92 -10.56 33.68
C ALA A 529 -10.14 -10.17 32.82
N TYR A 530 -9.92 -9.62 31.62
CA TYR A 530 -10.98 -9.29 30.68
C TYR A 530 -11.72 -10.54 30.16
N LEU A 531 -10.98 -11.59 29.75
CA LEU A 531 -11.57 -12.80 29.20
C LEU A 531 -12.39 -13.58 30.24
N HIS A 532 -11.85 -13.77 31.46
CA HIS A 532 -12.62 -14.38 32.55
C HIS A 532 -13.81 -13.50 32.98
N GLY A 533 -13.61 -12.18 33.07
CA GLY A 533 -14.69 -11.24 33.39
C GLY A 533 -15.84 -11.28 32.38
N LEU A 534 -15.55 -11.47 31.10
CA LEU A 534 -16.54 -11.68 30.05
C LEU A 534 -17.15 -13.08 30.11
N ALA A 535 -16.36 -14.13 30.33
CA ALA A 535 -16.81 -15.52 30.44
C ALA A 535 -17.81 -15.76 31.59
N ALA A 536 -17.68 -15.02 32.68
CA ALA A 536 -18.62 -15.03 33.80
C ALA A 536 -19.98 -14.34 33.50
N THR A 537 -20.12 -13.64 32.36
CA THR A 537 -21.40 -13.01 31.96
C THR A 537 -22.33 -14.00 31.28
N ARG A 538 -23.65 -13.81 31.44
CA ARG A 538 -24.67 -14.66 30.80
C ARG A 538 -24.61 -14.52 29.27
N ASN A 539 -24.53 -15.65 28.59
CA ASN A 539 -24.42 -15.77 27.13
C ASN A 539 -23.27 -14.92 26.53
N PRO A 540 -22.00 -15.25 26.82
CA PRO A 540 -20.85 -14.42 26.48
C PRO A 540 -20.40 -14.60 25.01
N ILE A 541 -21.33 -14.40 24.06
CA ILE A 541 -21.12 -14.64 22.62
C ILE A 541 -19.95 -13.82 22.06
N GLY A 542 -19.67 -12.66 22.66
CA GLY A 542 -18.49 -11.84 22.34
C GLY A 542 -17.17 -12.60 22.41
N LEU A 543 -17.04 -13.66 23.23
CA LEU A 543 -15.81 -14.48 23.30
C LEU A 543 -15.41 -15.09 21.96
N LEU A 544 -16.33 -15.28 21.00
CA LEU A 544 -15.94 -15.66 19.64
C LEU A 544 -15.03 -14.60 19.01
N GLY A 545 -15.26 -13.31 19.26
CA GLY A 545 -14.37 -12.23 18.83
C GLY A 545 -12.98 -12.29 19.50
N ALA A 546 -12.89 -12.78 20.74
CA ALA A 546 -11.62 -13.02 21.39
C ALA A 546 -10.85 -14.19 20.76
N ILE A 547 -11.53 -15.33 20.56
CA ILE A 547 -10.97 -16.53 19.90
C ILE A 547 -10.41 -16.15 18.52
N TYR A 548 -11.13 -15.39 17.70
CA TYR A 548 -10.66 -14.95 16.37
C TYR A 548 -9.29 -14.25 16.40
N ILE A 549 -9.06 -13.38 17.39
CA ILE A 549 -7.79 -12.64 17.54
C ILE A 549 -6.69 -13.54 18.13
N ILE A 550 -7.05 -14.45 19.04
CA ILE A 550 -6.10 -15.36 19.71
C ILE A 550 -5.61 -16.44 18.75
N GLU A 551 -6.52 -17.20 18.13
CA GLU A 551 -6.22 -18.21 17.11
C GLU A 551 -5.52 -17.60 15.90
N GLY A 552 -5.99 -16.42 15.47
CA GLY A 552 -5.29 -15.66 14.43
C GLY A 552 -3.84 -15.37 14.81
N THR A 553 -3.54 -15.02 16.06
CA THR A 553 -2.16 -14.77 16.49
C THR A 553 -1.32 -16.04 16.42
N GLY A 554 -1.85 -17.18 16.86
CA GLY A 554 -1.21 -18.51 16.81
C GLY A 554 -0.92 -18.98 15.38
N GLN A 555 -1.91 -18.89 14.49
CA GLN A 555 -1.81 -19.39 13.12
C GLN A 555 -1.08 -18.45 12.17
N ARG A 556 -1.23 -17.13 12.35
CA ARG A 556 -0.87 -16.14 11.33
C ARG A 556 0.37 -15.33 11.73
N ILE A 557 0.49 -14.88 12.97
CA ILE A 557 1.61 -14.04 13.42
C ILE A 557 2.83 -14.89 13.81
N VAL A 558 2.64 -15.90 14.66
CA VAL A 558 3.75 -16.72 15.17
C VAL A 558 4.53 -17.46 14.06
N PRO A 559 3.90 -18.08 13.04
CA PRO A 559 4.63 -18.83 12.02
C PRO A 559 5.42 -17.94 11.06
N ALA A 560 5.04 -16.67 10.91
CA ALA A 560 5.82 -15.68 10.17
C ALA A 560 7.06 -15.21 10.96
N LEU A 561 6.97 -15.12 12.29
CA LEU A 561 8.12 -14.79 13.15
C LEU A 561 9.13 -15.95 13.27
N LEU A 562 8.66 -17.20 13.21
CA LEU A 562 9.49 -18.38 13.51
C LEU A 562 10.75 -18.54 12.62
N PRO A 563 10.70 -18.31 11.29
CA PRO A 563 11.89 -18.27 10.42
C PRO A 563 12.88 -17.16 10.75
N LEU A 564 12.44 -16.06 11.37
CA LEU A 564 13.29 -14.95 11.80
C LEU A 564 13.96 -15.24 13.15
N ILE A 565 13.25 -15.95 14.05
CA ILE A 565 13.72 -16.31 15.39
C ILE A 565 14.80 -17.41 15.35
N LYS A 566 14.51 -18.54 14.68
CA LYS A 566 15.34 -19.75 14.72
C LYS A 566 16.83 -19.52 14.42
N PRO A 567 17.22 -18.74 13.38
CA PRO A 567 18.64 -18.50 13.06
C PRO A 567 19.42 -17.75 14.16
N GLY A 568 18.73 -16.95 14.99
CA GLY A 568 19.36 -16.13 16.03
C GLY A 568 19.70 -16.88 17.31
N LEU A 569 18.87 -17.86 17.71
CA LEU A 569 18.91 -18.42 19.07
C LEU A 569 19.81 -19.65 19.27
N LYS A 570 20.16 -20.38 18.19
CA LYS A 570 20.97 -21.62 18.24
C LYS A 570 20.45 -22.69 19.24
N LEU A 571 19.13 -22.75 19.42
CA LEU A 571 18.46 -23.73 20.27
C LEU A 571 18.16 -25.05 19.54
N PRO A 572 18.00 -26.17 20.25
CA PRO A 572 17.57 -27.44 19.65
C PRO A 572 16.12 -27.33 19.11
N PRO A 573 15.74 -28.10 18.07
CA PRO A 573 14.37 -28.10 17.53
C PRO A 573 13.29 -28.35 18.60
N GLU A 574 13.60 -29.17 19.61
CA GLU A 574 12.71 -29.48 20.73
C GLU A 574 12.41 -28.28 21.65
N ALA A 575 13.03 -27.12 21.43
CA ALA A 575 12.70 -25.87 22.10
C ALA A 575 11.66 -25.03 21.32
N PHE A 576 11.20 -25.47 20.14
CA PHE A 576 10.26 -24.72 19.29
C PHE A 576 8.98 -25.49 18.94
N ARG A 577 8.74 -26.66 19.54
CA ARG A 577 7.65 -27.58 19.16
C ARG A 577 6.29 -26.93 19.24
N PHE A 578 6.01 -26.15 20.28
CA PHE A 578 4.75 -25.43 20.44
C PHE A 578 4.55 -24.43 19.29
N LEU A 579 5.55 -23.61 19.00
CA LEU A 579 5.49 -22.58 17.95
C LEU A 579 5.42 -23.18 16.53
N GLU A 580 5.90 -24.42 16.35
CA GLU A 580 5.75 -25.19 15.10
C GLU A 580 4.37 -25.87 14.99
N TYR A 581 3.90 -26.49 16.08
CA TYR A 581 2.70 -27.34 16.12
C TYR A 581 1.41 -26.51 16.11
N HIS A 582 1.31 -25.52 16.99
CA HIS A 582 0.09 -24.71 17.17
C HIS A 582 -0.29 -24.06 15.83
N GLY A 583 0.67 -23.39 15.18
CA GLY A 583 0.45 -22.76 13.88
C GLY A 583 0.02 -23.68 12.72
N HIS A 584 0.14 -25.01 12.85
CA HIS A 584 -0.42 -25.98 11.89
C HIS A 584 -1.77 -26.57 12.33
N ASN A 585 -2.06 -26.63 13.63
CA ASN A 585 -3.32 -27.22 14.13
C ASN A 585 -4.49 -26.20 14.08
N ASP A 586 -4.17 -24.91 14.14
CA ASP A 586 -5.14 -23.80 14.19
C ASP A 586 -6.03 -23.68 12.93
N GLU A 587 -5.70 -24.33 11.81
CA GLU A 587 -6.62 -24.43 10.65
C GLU A 587 -7.93 -25.14 11.03
N ASN A 588 -7.87 -26.19 11.84
CA ASN A 588 -9.06 -26.88 12.34
C ASN A 588 -9.81 -26.05 13.39
N HIS A 589 -9.09 -25.19 14.12
CA HIS A 589 -9.62 -24.33 15.18
C HIS A 589 -10.46 -23.20 14.57
N LEU A 590 -9.94 -22.55 13.52
CA LEU A 590 -10.64 -21.53 12.78
C LEU A 590 -11.85 -22.06 12.02
N ASN A 591 -11.77 -23.25 11.43
CA ASN A 591 -12.95 -23.88 10.82
C ASN A 591 -14.05 -24.18 11.86
N ARG A 592 -13.69 -24.62 13.08
CA ARG A 592 -14.64 -24.76 14.21
C ARG A 592 -15.17 -23.40 14.69
N TRP A 593 -14.33 -22.38 14.74
CA TRP A 593 -14.72 -21.02 15.09
C TRP A 593 -15.77 -20.47 14.11
N LEU A 594 -15.59 -20.69 12.80
CA LEU A 594 -16.55 -20.25 11.80
C LEU A 594 -17.92 -20.91 12.00
N ALA A 595 -17.95 -22.23 12.24
CA ALA A 595 -19.17 -22.95 12.59
C ALA A 595 -19.79 -22.46 13.92
N ALA A 596 -18.98 -22.05 14.90
CA ALA A 596 -19.46 -21.45 16.14
C ALA A 596 -20.10 -20.07 15.91
N VAL A 597 -19.55 -19.26 15.00
CA VAL A 597 -20.15 -17.99 14.56
C VAL A 597 -21.45 -18.21 13.79
N GLU A 598 -21.51 -19.19 12.88
CA GLU A 598 -22.76 -19.57 12.19
C GLU A 598 -23.86 -19.95 13.20
N MET A 599 -23.55 -20.79 14.19
CA MET A 599 -24.49 -21.16 15.26
C MET A 599 -24.94 -19.95 16.09
N ALA A 600 -24.04 -19.00 16.37
CA ALA A 600 -24.38 -17.78 17.10
C ALA A 600 -25.27 -16.83 16.27
N MET A 601 -24.97 -16.63 14.98
CA MET A 601 -25.71 -15.73 14.09
C MET A 601 -27.08 -16.30 13.71
N ALA A 602 -27.23 -17.62 13.56
CA ALA A 602 -28.53 -18.27 13.34
C ALA A 602 -29.53 -18.03 14.47
N LEU A 603 -29.06 -17.57 15.64
CA LEU A 603 -29.85 -17.23 16.82
C LEU A 603 -29.91 -15.72 17.10
N ASP A 604 -29.24 -14.87 16.29
CA ASP A 604 -29.13 -13.41 16.49
C ASP A 604 -30.27 -12.64 15.81
N GLY A 605 -31.49 -12.78 16.34
CA GLY A 605 -32.68 -12.10 15.80
C GLY A 605 -32.69 -10.56 15.95
N GLU A 606 -31.68 -9.95 16.58
CA GLU A 606 -31.61 -8.51 16.89
C GLU A 606 -30.27 -7.85 16.51
N GLY A 607 -29.35 -8.56 15.87
CA GLY A 607 -28.02 -8.04 15.48
C GLY A 607 -27.11 -7.71 16.68
N ARG A 608 -27.37 -8.30 17.85
CA ARG A 608 -26.62 -8.04 19.09
C ARG A 608 -25.35 -8.88 19.20
N ALA A 609 -25.39 -10.13 18.72
CA ALA A 609 -24.24 -11.01 18.78
C ALA A 609 -23.13 -10.57 17.83
N ALA A 610 -23.46 -10.15 16.59
CA ALA A 610 -22.47 -9.63 15.64
C ALA A 610 -21.66 -8.46 16.24
N ARG A 611 -22.36 -7.49 16.87
CA ARG A 611 -21.72 -6.34 17.54
C ARG A 611 -20.86 -6.77 18.73
N GLN A 612 -21.35 -7.68 19.58
CA GLN A 612 -20.58 -8.20 20.71
C GLN A 612 -19.27 -8.88 20.27
N ILE A 613 -19.30 -9.61 19.15
CA ILE A 613 -18.12 -10.26 18.55
C ILE A 613 -17.12 -9.19 18.07
N VAL A 614 -17.57 -8.18 17.32
CA VAL A 614 -16.72 -7.07 16.84
C VAL A 614 -16.10 -6.28 18.00
N ASP A 615 -16.91 -5.88 18.99
CA ASP A 615 -16.44 -5.10 20.15
C ASP A 615 -15.42 -5.90 20.98
N THR A 616 -15.69 -7.19 21.21
CA THR A 616 -14.77 -8.07 21.96
C THR A 616 -13.48 -8.33 21.18
N ALA A 617 -13.55 -8.50 19.85
CA ALA A 617 -12.35 -8.61 19.02
C ALA A 617 -11.50 -7.33 19.11
N ARG A 618 -12.12 -6.15 19.09
CA ARG A 618 -11.43 -4.86 19.24
C ARG A 618 -10.75 -4.69 20.60
N HIS A 619 -11.43 -5.06 21.69
CA HIS A 619 -10.83 -5.04 23.03
C HIS A 619 -9.71 -6.09 23.19
N THR A 620 -9.94 -7.31 22.70
CA THR A 620 -8.94 -8.40 22.73
C THR A 620 -7.69 -8.01 21.95
N ALA A 621 -7.83 -7.43 20.77
CA ALA A 621 -6.72 -6.89 19.99
C ALA A 621 -5.90 -5.85 20.76
N ALA A 622 -6.55 -4.90 21.44
CA ALA A 622 -5.86 -3.88 22.22
C ALA A 622 -5.10 -4.47 23.43
N LEU A 623 -5.72 -5.38 24.17
CA LEU A 623 -5.13 -6.02 25.35
C LEU A 623 -4.01 -7.01 24.97
N TYR A 624 -4.19 -7.78 23.90
CA TYR A 624 -3.17 -8.72 23.43
C TYR A 624 -1.97 -7.97 22.81
N LEU A 625 -2.21 -6.86 22.11
CA LEU A 625 -1.12 -5.97 21.68
C LEU A 625 -0.32 -5.43 22.88
N MET A 626 -0.99 -4.97 23.93
CA MET A 626 -0.32 -4.55 25.17
C MET A 626 0.52 -5.70 25.77
N GLN A 627 0.05 -6.95 25.68
CA GLN A 627 0.85 -8.11 26.09
C GLN A 627 2.12 -8.25 25.25
N PHE A 628 2.07 -8.03 23.92
CA PHE A 628 3.27 -8.00 23.06
C PHE A 628 4.22 -6.83 23.38
N GLU A 629 3.68 -5.64 23.68
CA GLU A 629 4.47 -4.44 24.01
C GLU A 629 5.34 -4.67 25.25
N HIS A 630 4.77 -5.26 26.31
CA HIS A 630 5.48 -5.51 27.58
C HIS A 630 6.40 -6.76 27.57
N VAL A 631 6.52 -7.55 26.49
CA VAL A 631 7.41 -8.75 26.49
C VAL A 631 8.88 -8.40 26.69
N THR A 632 9.34 -7.23 26.25
CA THR A 632 10.74 -6.82 26.43
C THR A 632 11.00 -6.13 27.77
N GLU A 633 9.96 -5.85 28.55
CA GLU A 633 10.10 -5.26 29.87
C GLU A 633 10.46 -6.35 30.88
N ARG A 634 11.68 -6.26 31.41
CA ARG A 634 12.10 -7.15 32.50
C ARG A 634 11.44 -6.68 33.78
N MET A 635 10.54 -7.49 34.31
CA MET A 635 10.06 -7.33 35.69
C MET A 635 11.29 -7.38 36.61
N GLN A 636 11.53 -6.30 37.36
CA GLN A 636 12.54 -6.32 38.40
C GLN A 636 12.06 -7.27 39.51
N ALA A 637 12.94 -8.19 39.91
CA ALA A 637 12.69 -9.20 40.94
C ALA A 637 12.70 -8.61 42.36
#